data_AF-A0A478EB18-F1
#
_entry.id   AF-A0A478EB18-F1
#
_cell.length_a   1.000
_cell.length_b   1.000
_cell.length_c   1.000
_cell.angle_alpha   90.00
_cell.angle_beta   90.00
_cell.angle_gamma   90.00
#
_symmetry.space_group_name_H-M   'P 1'
#
loop_
_entity.id
_entity.type
_entity.pdbx_description
1 polymer ?
#
loop_
_entity_poly.entity_id
_entity_poly.type
_entity_poly.pdbx_seq_one_letter_code
_entity_poly.pdbx_strand_id
1 'polypeptide(L)'
;MSSAPDIDEGLTITYSSGREGAPDLRLIHYNDVYHVEPGSSDPIGGVERFQTVMNDYRTAPQYNGLSDVITLFSGDVFNPSLESTVTKGQHMIPFLNKIGTDVACIGNHDLDFGVAQFRHLRSQCKFPWLLANVLDPALGDNVPLANCEKTVMLTSSNGIKIGIIGLGEREWLGTINSLPPGLIYKSASQTAIELVPELRKQGAEIVIALTHQREPNDIKLAEKVPAGLIDIILGGHDHFYAHSVINDIHVLRSGTDFRQLSYIEAFRKPESKGWDFNITRRDIVRSIPVDPECQVLVDKLTSTLKAKLEKPVGYTASALDGRFTTVRTRESNLGNFICDLMRYYYHADCAIMAGGTIRGDQVYPPGLLRLKDVLNCFPFEDPVVVIKVTGQDLVEALENGVSQLPALEGRFPQVSNITFEYTASSPPGSRINWVKVGDKSVDYKKQYTLATRGYMARGKDGYTSLLVQSEGGEIEEVVSEENGLLISAILRQYFLSLKVMGKWKRMSASLHKHWDSVHSRLHAQVGGNWIKSPSPAVERREPSMLNNDPFGSTTTTTNPTTTTTTTILERRIQYTHTRKEPRPHLRRYGRYYEPRRHHTHDGTSIHKSTPPLSTSYSSSDDSSVTRRSIDSHLDSDSDSEPEILVSSYEETNYITTTATSPADEEQRIRLARKVLKKWMRLAGVHGKTSVVDEAGEEFTPSWTWGIAPRIRRVKCGEEKPKCHRCASTGRACDYKNASPFSSVLTQKKRTTSDLSSSMQPDITTYPVQQHERRSFEYYFHRAGPALSGVLDVNFWCGIVLQTCRSEPAIWDAIVSMSALYESPPKPKPQFILETSGPINDETRTERHHEALGWYSRSLTSLHRKVNQGTADIVVVLVSCAIFSIIEVLQGNLWAAVMMQKHATDLIMTTMATTKDTKSATYITLTTMIVPFFMRMDAFGLVLNDDLVVSRNSTRISGALRLEGGFTTLSGAGTALYALVAEWKVFNRDAFQNFRGVMDDRNTAEVKSLIARQADLKNRLLCWHEQLLSLEAMDKCKNPEARGNSSAGKTGGAIALLLMVYTITLIQTQTALSDDETVYDRYEANFAQIIDYAPIALTATAIDDEGSLQPHFTFELGIGLPLFNTVLKCRSPSLRRQALRHLIQTPPIQSIYTGIHAADLLAGLIAIEEDRLFYEAAITNSNSNGKIVLDTVLGMPGRIPTLTERIRDYMLLPPGPTAETQMYFWVRYTRNEANGRDGEWKLIEEESRILSRLQSGYK
;
A
#
# COMPACT_ATOMS: atom_id res chain seq x y z
N MET A 1 -47.38 -8.21 -11.95
CA MET A 1 -46.51 -8.22 -13.15
C MET A 1 -45.32 -7.31 -12.84
N SER A 2 -44.09 -7.75 -13.11
CA SER A 2 -42.97 -6.81 -13.21
C SER A 2 -43.07 -6.15 -14.58
N SER A 3 -42.81 -4.85 -14.67
CA SER A 3 -42.41 -4.26 -15.94
C SER A 3 -41.10 -4.90 -16.41
N ALA A 4 -40.88 -4.93 -17.73
CA ALA A 4 -39.55 -5.14 -18.27
C ALA A 4 -38.67 -3.91 -17.90
N PRO A 5 -37.34 -4.06 -17.78
CA PRO A 5 -36.45 -2.91 -17.69
C PRO A 5 -36.57 -2.08 -18.98
N ASP A 6 -36.58 -0.76 -18.83
CA ASP A 6 -36.72 0.16 -19.96
C ASP A 6 -35.37 0.33 -20.68
N ILE A 7 -35.28 -0.20 -21.90
CA ILE A 7 -34.06 -0.19 -22.71
C ILE A 7 -33.91 1.17 -23.45
N ASP A 8 -34.89 2.06 -23.39
CA ASP A 8 -34.82 3.42 -23.96
C ASP A 8 -34.27 4.46 -22.95
N GLU A 9 -34.14 4.11 -21.65
CA GLU A 9 -33.67 5.04 -20.62
C GLU A 9 -32.20 5.47 -20.87
N GLY A 10 -31.98 6.78 -21.08
CA GLY A 10 -30.67 7.36 -21.41
C GLY A 10 -30.44 7.64 -22.90
N LEU A 11 -31.49 7.62 -23.74
CA LEU A 11 -31.45 8.20 -25.08
C LEU A 11 -31.46 9.75 -25.02
N THR A 12 -30.77 10.40 -25.95
CA THR A 12 -30.85 11.86 -26.18
C THR A 12 -30.57 12.17 -27.64
N ILE A 13 -31.48 12.90 -28.31
CA ILE A 13 -31.24 13.39 -29.67
C ILE A 13 -30.19 14.50 -29.60
N THR A 14 -29.02 14.26 -30.19
CA THR A 14 -27.93 15.23 -30.32
C THR A 14 -28.19 16.15 -31.50
N TYR A 15 -28.64 15.58 -32.63
CA TYR A 15 -28.98 16.30 -33.84
C TYR A 15 -30.07 15.56 -34.63
N SER A 16 -30.95 16.29 -35.29
CA SER A 16 -31.90 15.73 -36.25
C SER A 16 -31.91 16.60 -37.51
N SER A 17 -31.82 15.93 -38.67
CA SER A 17 -31.99 16.53 -39.99
C SER A 17 -33.46 16.74 -40.38
N GLY A 18 -34.41 16.26 -39.56
CA GLY A 18 -35.82 16.19 -39.92
C GLY A 18 -36.15 15.12 -40.97
N ARG A 19 -35.19 14.27 -41.35
CA ARG A 19 -35.44 13.09 -42.19
C ARG A 19 -36.13 12.00 -41.37
N GLU A 20 -37.25 11.52 -41.89
CA GLU A 20 -38.03 10.41 -41.33
C GLU A 20 -37.98 9.18 -42.27
N GLY A 21 -38.29 7.99 -41.73
CA GLY A 21 -38.28 6.72 -42.46
C GLY A 21 -37.01 5.90 -42.26
N ALA A 22 -36.84 4.86 -43.08
CA ALA A 22 -35.68 3.96 -42.98
C ALA A 22 -34.39 4.64 -43.49
N PRO A 23 -33.29 4.65 -42.71
CA PRO A 23 -32.02 5.21 -43.16
C PRO A 23 -31.31 4.34 -44.20
N ASP A 24 -30.53 4.98 -45.06
CA ASP A 24 -29.64 4.30 -46.01
C ASP A 24 -28.53 3.55 -45.24
N LEU A 25 -27.92 4.19 -44.25
CA LEU A 25 -26.84 3.63 -43.43
C LEU A 25 -27.09 3.85 -41.94
N ARG A 26 -26.68 2.87 -41.13
CA ARG A 26 -26.71 2.90 -39.66
C ARG A 26 -25.29 2.72 -39.15
N LEU A 27 -24.82 3.67 -38.35
CA LEU A 27 -23.48 3.65 -37.76
C LEU A 27 -23.57 3.74 -36.24
N ILE A 28 -22.60 3.16 -35.55
CA ILE A 28 -22.30 3.43 -34.13
C ILE A 28 -20.88 3.96 -34.03
N HIS A 29 -20.70 5.03 -33.25
CA HIS A 29 -19.41 5.62 -32.94
C HIS A 29 -19.15 5.65 -31.43
N TYR A 30 -17.93 5.31 -31.04
CA TYR A 30 -17.40 5.45 -29.68
C TYR A 30 -15.88 5.71 -29.72
N ASN A 31 -15.31 6.16 -28.61
CA ASN A 31 -13.92 6.63 -28.50
C ASN A 31 -13.44 6.57 -27.04
N ASP A 32 -12.12 6.53 -26.81
CA ASP A 32 -11.45 6.73 -25.51
C ASP A 32 -12.00 5.85 -24.38
N VAL A 33 -11.72 4.54 -24.42
CA VAL A 33 -12.31 3.53 -23.50
C VAL A 33 -11.26 2.75 -22.70
N TYR A 34 -11.06 3.15 -21.44
CA TYR A 34 -9.95 2.67 -20.62
C TYR A 34 -10.38 1.61 -19.62
N HIS A 35 -11.57 1.76 -19.03
CA HIS A 35 -12.05 0.91 -17.95
C HIS A 35 -13.12 -0.10 -18.41
N VAL A 36 -12.95 -1.36 -18.01
CA VAL A 36 -13.96 -2.42 -18.23
C VAL A 36 -15.08 -2.38 -17.20
N GLU A 37 -14.76 -2.03 -15.94
CA GLU A 37 -15.73 -1.95 -14.83
C GLU A 37 -16.58 -0.67 -14.94
N PRO A 38 -17.86 -0.71 -14.52
CA PRO A 38 -18.71 0.48 -14.41
C PRO A 38 -18.23 1.45 -13.32
N GLY A 39 -18.46 2.75 -13.54
CA GLY A 39 -18.08 3.86 -12.65
C GLY A 39 -18.98 4.07 -11.42
N SER A 40 -18.73 5.17 -10.69
CA SER A 40 -19.39 5.48 -9.42
C SER A 40 -20.81 6.08 -9.55
N SER A 41 -21.11 6.74 -10.68
CA SER A 41 -22.35 7.48 -10.93
C SER A 41 -22.80 7.34 -12.38
N ASP A 42 -24.07 7.58 -12.65
CA ASP A 42 -24.63 7.56 -14.00
C ASP A 42 -24.26 8.82 -14.81
N PRO A 43 -23.96 8.74 -16.13
CA PRO A 43 -23.86 7.51 -16.94
C PRO A 43 -22.68 6.64 -16.51
N ILE A 44 -22.99 5.39 -16.17
CA ILE A 44 -22.13 4.50 -15.40
C ILE A 44 -21.14 3.74 -16.28
N GLY A 45 -21.46 3.56 -17.56
CA GLY A 45 -20.65 2.78 -18.49
C GLY A 45 -20.51 1.31 -18.07
N GLY A 46 -19.30 0.79 -18.21
CA GLY A 46 -18.99 -0.62 -18.04
C GLY A 46 -19.30 -1.41 -19.31
N VAL A 47 -18.29 -2.15 -19.79
CA VAL A 47 -18.31 -2.82 -21.09
C VAL A 47 -19.41 -3.89 -21.20
N GLU A 48 -19.83 -4.43 -20.06
CA GLU A 48 -20.96 -5.35 -19.86
C GLU A 48 -22.33 -4.75 -20.25
N ARG A 49 -22.59 -3.45 -20.03
CA ARG A 49 -23.86 -2.77 -20.38
C ARG A 49 -23.79 -2.15 -21.77
N PHE A 50 -22.61 -1.63 -22.13
CA PHE A 50 -22.33 -1.19 -23.49
C PHE A 50 -22.58 -2.32 -24.49
N GLN A 51 -22.15 -3.55 -24.19
CA GLN A 51 -22.45 -4.72 -25.03
C GLN A 51 -23.96 -4.98 -25.17
N THR A 52 -24.75 -4.85 -24.10
CA THR A 52 -26.22 -4.97 -24.17
C THR A 52 -26.81 -4.00 -25.19
N VAL A 53 -26.38 -2.74 -25.17
CA VAL A 53 -26.80 -1.71 -26.13
C VAL A 53 -26.31 -2.02 -27.56
N MET A 54 -25.07 -2.49 -27.72
CA MET A 54 -24.56 -2.97 -29.02
C MET A 54 -25.36 -4.16 -29.57
N ASN A 55 -25.91 -5.02 -28.70
CA ASN A 55 -26.77 -6.13 -29.08
C ASN A 55 -28.18 -5.63 -29.46
N ASP A 56 -28.74 -4.65 -28.74
CA ASP A 56 -30.04 -4.05 -29.05
C ASP A 56 -30.06 -3.45 -30.46
N TYR A 57 -29.14 -2.53 -30.78
CA TYR A 57 -29.03 -1.92 -32.12
C TYR A 57 -28.80 -2.93 -33.27
N ARG A 58 -28.40 -4.16 -32.96
CA ARG A 58 -28.20 -5.25 -33.94
C ARG A 58 -29.35 -6.25 -34.05
N THR A 59 -30.16 -6.43 -33.00
CA THR A 59 -31.07 -7.58 -32.89
C THR A 59 -32.48 -7.24 -32.41
N ALA A 60 -32.71 -6.02 -31.93
CA ALA A 60 -34.02 -5.62 -31.43
C ALA A 60 -35.03 -5.44 -32.59
N PRO A 61 -36.31 -5.82 -32.42
CA PRO A 61 -37.23 -5.99 -33.56
C PRO A 61 -37.50 -4.72 -34.39
N GLN A 62 -37.34 -3.54 -33.81
CA GLN A 62 -37.51 -2.25 -34.47
C GLN A 62 -36.46 -1.96 -35.56
N TYR A 63 -35.34 -2.67 -35.57
CA TYR A 63 -34.28 -2.53 -36.58
C TYR A 63 -34.35 -3.60 -37.69
N ASN A 64 -35.29 -4.54 -37.62
CA ASN A 64 -35.45 -5.60 -38.62
C ASN A 64 -35.78 -5.02 -40.01
N GLY A 65 -34.98 -5.38 -41.01
CA GLY A 65 -35.15 -4.92 -42.40
C GLY A 65 -34.49 -3.56 -42.71
N LEU A 66 -33.81 -2.95 -41.74
CA LEU A 66 -32.88 -1.84 -41.99
C LEU A 66 -31.50 -2.38 -42.42
N SER A 67 -30.56 -1.49 -42.77
CA SER A 67 -29.17 -1.86 -43.00
C SER A 67 -28.46 -2.30 -41.71
N ASP A 68 -27.46 -3.18 -41.85
CA ASP A 68 -26.64 -3.63 -40.71
C ASP A 68 -25.83 -2.46 -40.13
N VAL A 69 -25.70 -2.42 -38.81
CA VAL A 69 -25.07 -1.30 -38.10
C VAL A 69 -23.55 -1.44 -38.03
N ILE A 70 -22.84 -0.48 -38.63
CA ILE A 70 -21.38 -0.46 -38.75
C ILE A 70 -20.77 0.27 -37.54
N THR A 71 -19.79 -0.33 -36.90
CA THR A 71 -19.25 0.08 -35.59
C THR A 71 -17.84 0.64 -35.73
N LEU A 72 -17.68 1.93 -35.47
CA LEU A 72 -16.45 2.70 -35.69
C LEU A 72 -15.86 3.20 -34.35
N PHE A 73 -14.54 3.07 -34.20
CA PHE A 73 -13.84 3.40 -32.96
C PHE A 73 -12.70 4.42 -33.16
N SER A 74 -12.73 5.55 -32.45
CA SER A 74 -11.71 6.61 -32.58
C SER A 74 -10.55 6.52 -31.58
N GLY A 75 -10.05 5.31 -31.32
CA GLY A 75 -8.78 5.08 -30.62
C GLY A 75 -8.81 5.30 -29.10
N ASP A 76 -7.65 5.06 -28.49
CA ASP A 76 -7.37 5.04 -27.05
C ASP A 76 -8.18 4.00 -26.28
N VAL A 77 -7.59 2.80 -26.20
CA VAL A 77 -8.15 1.65 -25.48
C VAL A 77 -7.09 0.85 -24.71
N PHE A 78 -5.83 0.83 -25.15
CA PHE A 78 -4.85 -0.07 -24.54
C PHE A 78 -4.20 0.43 -23.25
N ASN A 79 -4.28 1.73 -22.91
CA ASN A 79 -3.76 2.36 -21.69
C ASN A 79 -4.55 3.68 -21.46
N PRO A 80 -4.67 4.29 -20.25
CA PRO A 80 -4.05 3.98 -18.96
C PRO A 80 -5.03 3.48 -17.90
N SER A 81 -5.25 2.17 -17.85
CA SER A 81 -6.03 1.49 -16.81
C SER A 81 -5.14 0.67 -15.86
N LEU A 82 -5.68 0.21 -14.75
CA LEU A 82 -4.94 -0.66 -13.84
C LEU A 82 -4.70 -2.04 -14.47
N GLU A 83 -5.68 -2.49 -15.26
CA GLU A 83 -5.63 -3.69 -16.08
C GLU A 83 -4.60 -3.57 -17.21
N SER A 84 -4.42 -2.40 -17.83
CA SER A 84 -3.38 -2.19 -18.83
C SER A 84 -1.98 -2.22 -18.22
N THR A 85 -1.76 -1.62 -17.05
CA THR A 85 -0.46 -1.66 -16.36
C THR A 85 0.02 -3.09 -16.13
N VAL A 86 -0.91 -4.02 -15.81
CA VAL A 86 -0.60 -5.46 -15.62
C VAL A 86 -0.52 -6.23 -16.95
N THR A 87 -1.46 -6.01 -17.87
CA THR A 87 -1.63 -6.85 -19.09
C THR A 87 -0.96 -6.28 -20.34
N LYS A 88 -0.35 -5.09 -20.27
CA LYS A 88 0.22 -4.32 -21.39
C LYS A 88 -0.78 -4.21 -22.56
N GLY A 89 -1.99 -3.76 -22.24
CA GLY A 89 -3.10 -3.57 -23.19
C GLY A 89 -3.92 -4.82 -23.51
N GLN A 90 -3.37 -6.03 -23.35
CA GLN A 90 -3.97 -7.30 -23.78
C GLN A 90 -5.40 -7.55 -23.26
N HIS A 91 -5.77 -6.97 -22.11
CA HIS A 91 -7.11 -7.07 -21.51
C HIS A 91 -8.29 -6.65 -22.40
N MET A 92 -8.13 -5.67 -23.32
CA MET A 92 -9.24 -5.12 -24.10
C MET A 92 -9.56 -5.88 -25.39
N ILE A 93 -8.62 -6.70 -25.89
CA ILE A 93 -8.77 -7.47 -27.14
C ILE A 93 -10.04 -8.34 -27.18
N PRO A 94 -10.44 -9.07 -26.11
CA PRO A 94 -11.68 -9.85 -26.13
C PRO A 94 -12.93 -8.98 -26.26
N PHE A 95 -12.94 -7.80 -25.63
CA PHE A 95 -14.08 -6.90 -25.61
C PHE A 95 -14.25 -6.20 -26.95
N LEU A 96 -13.21 -5.59 -27.52
CA LEU A 96 -13.25 -5.00 -28.86
C LEU A 96 -13.75 -5.99 -29.93
N ASN A 97 -13.33 -7.26 -29.81
CA ASN A 97 -13.73 -8.36 -30.69
C ASN A 97 -15.14 -8.95 -30.44
N LYS A 98 -15.82 -8.59 -29.34
CA LYS A 98 -17.23 -8.94 -29.02
C LYS A 98 -18.19 -7.75 -29.19
N ILE A 99 -17.70 -6.53 -28.96
CA ILE A 99 -18.33 -5.27 -29.40
C ILE A 99 -18.52 -5.29 -30.92
N GLY A 100 -17.66 -5.99 -31.66
CA GLY A 100 -17.81 -6.12 -33.11
C GLY A 100 -17.49 -4.81 -33.81
N THR A 101 -16.34 -4.21 -33.48
CA THR A 101 -15.81 -3.02 -34.16
C THR A 101 -15.39 -3.41 -35.57
N ASP A 102 -15.81 -2.65 -36.58
CA ASP A 102 -15.47 -2.87 -37.99
C ASP A 102 -14.16 -2.18 -38.39
N VAL A 103 -13.90 -0.99 -37.85
CA VAL A 103 -12.69 -0.18 -38.12
C VAL A 103 -12.34 0.68 -36.90
N ALA A 104 -11.04 0.77 -36.60
CA ALA A 104 -10.52 1.69 -35.58
C ALA A 104 -9.53 2.72 -36.18
N CYS A 105 -9.46 3.91 -35.61
CA CYS A 105 -8.26 4.76 -35.70
C CYS A 105 -7.37 4.51 -34.48
N ILE A 106 -6.06 4.71 -34.61
CA ILE A 106 -5.11 4.59 -33.49
C ILE A 106 -5.11 5.86 -32.63
N GLY A 107 -5.18 5.70 -31.31
CA GLY A 107 -5.01 6.80 -30.36
C GLY A 107 -3.57 6.95 -29.84
N ASN A 108 -3.36 7.88 -28.91
CA ASN A 108 -2.06 8.09 -28.28
C ASN A 108 -1.66 7.03 -27.25
N HIS A 109 -2.55 6.71 -26.33
CA HIS A 109 -2.29 5.74 -25.27
C HIS A 109 -2.28 4.29 -25.80
N ASP A 110 -2.77 4.07 -27.02
CA ASP A 110 -2.56 2.81 -27.76
C ASP A 110 -1.07 2.49 -28.04
N LEU A 111 -0.19 3.51 -28.03
CA LEU A 111 1.26 3.36 -28.22
C LEU A 111 2.11 3.45 -26.93
N ASP A 112 1.51 3.60 -25.75
CA ASP A 112 2.27 3.80 -24.49
C ASP A 112 3.20 2.63 -24.12
N PHE A 113 2.88 1.41 -24.56
CA PHE A 113 3.74 0.23 -24.41
C PHE A 113 4.72 0.02 -25.58
N GLY A 114 4.84 1.01 -26.46
CA GLY A 114 5.70 1.01 -27.63
C GLY A 114 5.07 0.36 -28.87
N VAL A 115 5.52 0.81 -30.03
CA VAL A 115 5.04 0.39 -31.36
C VAL A 115 5.06 -1.13 -31.55
N ALA A 116 6.04 -1.84 -30.99
CA ALA A 116 6.13 -3.30 -31.08
C ALA A 116 4.96 -4.00 -30.35
N GLN A 117 4.57 -3.52 -29.16
CA GLN A 117 3.45 -4.07 -28.41
C GLN A 117 2.11 -3.75 -29.09
N PHE A 118 1.93 -2.52 -29.56
CA PHE A 118 0.73 -2.17 -30.34
C PHE A 118 0.55 -3.06 -31.57
N ARG A 119 1.63 -3.34 -32.33
CA ARG A 119 1.59 -4.26 -33.48
C ARG A 119 1.16 -5.68 -33.08
N HIS A 120 1.61 -6.17 -31.93
CA HIS A 120 1.19 -7.45 -31.38
C HIS A 120 -0.29 -7.46 -30.96
N LEU A 121 -0.76 -6.39 -30.31
CA LEU A 121 -2.18 -6.23 -29.93
C LEU A 121 -3.08 -6.13 -31.16
N ARG A 122 -2.73 -5.26 -32.14
CA ARG A 122 -3.41 -5.12 -33.44
C ARG A 122 -3.56 -6.46 -34.15
N SER A 123 -2.55 -7.33 -34.11
CA SER A 123 -2.60 -8.65 -34.76
C SER A 123 -3.66 -9.61 -34.20
N GLN A 124 -4.28 -9.26 -33.06
CA GLN A 124 -5.35 -10.03 -32.42
C GLN A 124 -6.73 -9.33 -32.53
N CYS A 125 -6.80 -8.12 -33.08
CA CYS A 125 -8.06 -7.48 -33.44
C CYS A 125 -8.61 -8.10 -34.74
N LYS A 126 -9.93 -8.25 -34.85
CA LYS A 126 -10.61 -8.73 -36.07
C LYS A 126 -10.79 -7.65 -37.15
N PHE A 127 -10.31 -6.44 -36.90
CA PHE A 127 -10.57 -5.23 -37.69
C PHE A 127 -9.28 -4.44 -37.99
N PRO A 128 -9.23 -3.70 -39.11
CA PRO A 128 -8.12 -2.81 -39.43
C PRO A 128 -8.03 -1.61 -38.48
N TRP A 129 -6.80 -1.16 -38.27
CA TRP A 129 -6.45 0.06 -37.56
C TRP A 129 -5.87 1.07 -38.53
N LEU A 130 -6.39 2.30 -38.51
CA LEU A 130 -6.09 3.35 -39.48
C LEU A 130 -5.20 4.46 -38.93
N LEU A 131 -4.25 4.89 -39.76
CA LEU A 131 -3.45 6.10 -39.60
C LEU A 131 -2.84 6.50 -40.96
N ALA A 132 -3.22 7.66 -41.50
CA ALA A 132 -2.77 8.10 -42.82
C ALA A 132 -1.60 9.09 -42.80
N ASN A 133 -1.48 9.88 -41.74
CA ASN A 133 -0.71 11.13 -41.73
C ASN A 133 0.50 11.15 -40.78
N VAL A 134 0.81 10.06 -40.08
CA VAL A 134 2.10 9.89 -39.39
C VAL A 134 2.82 8.69 -40.00
N LEU A 135 4.00 8.96 -40.55
CA LEU A 135 4.78 8.02 -41.35
C LEU A 135 6.09 7.67 -40.64
N ASP A 136 6.54 6.43 -40.80
CA ASP A 136 7.76 5.90 -40.19
C ASP A 136 8.75 5.51 -41.30
N PRO A 137 9.77 6.34 -41.59
CA PRO A 137 10.75 6.07 -42.65
C PRO A 137 11.51 4.76 -42.47
N ALA A 138 11.62 4.22 -41.25
CA ALA A 138 12.27 2.93 -41.01
C ALA A 138 11.43 1.73 -41.50
N LEU A 139 10.13 1.94 -41.78
CA LEU A 139 9.24 0.96 -42.40
C LEU A 139 9.16 1.09 -43.94
N GLY A 140 9.76 2.15 -44.50
CA GLY A 140 9.80 2.44 -45.93
C GLY A 140 9.12 3.76 -46.33
N ASP A 141 9.38 4.22 -47.55
CA ASP A 141 8.84 5.48 -48.06
C ASP A 141 7.31 5.50 -48.03
N ASN A 142 6.76 6.57 -47.44
CA ASN A 142 5.31 6.82 -47.33
C ASN A 142 4.54 5.72 -46.56
N VAL A 143 5.19 4.90 -45.73
CA VAL A 143 4.56 3.86 -44.89
C VAL A 143 4.10 4.44 -43.53
N PRO A 144 2.86 4.19 -43.07
CA PRO A 144 2.39 4.64 -41.76
C PRO A 144 3.12 4.01 -40.58
N LEU A 145 3.18 4.77 -39.48
CA LEU A 145 3.61 4.27 -38.17
C LEU A 145 2.87 2.96 -37.81
N ALA A 146 3.61 2.05 -37.16
CA ALA A 146 3.13 0.71 -36.77
C ALA A 146 2.61 -0.19 -37.91
N ASN A 147 2.81 0.16 -39.19
CA ASN A 147 2.14 -0.47 -40.34
C ASN A 147 0.60 -0.47 -40.23
N CYS A 148 0.01 0.59 -39.67
CA CYS A 148 -1.43 0.86 -39.84
C CYS A 148 -1.80 1.06 -41.32
N GLU A 149 -3.06 0.86 -41.67
CA GLU A 149 -3.56 1.20 -43.01
C GLU A 149 -3.86 2.71 -43.08
N LYS A 150 -3.75 3.35 -44.23
CA LYS A 150 -4.14 4.78 -44.34
C LYS A 150 -5.66 4.96 -44.39
N THR A 151 -6.28 4.08 -45.15
CA THR A 151 -7.69 4.14 -45.55
C THR A 151 -8.24 2.74 -45.73
N VAL A 152 -9.54 2.56 -45.55
CA VAL A 152 -10.25 1.31 -45.90
C VAL A 152 -11.56 1.63 -46.61
N MET A 153 -12.01 0.70 -47.45
CA MET A 153 -13.33 0.74 -48.08
C MET A 153 -14.19 -0.35 -47.44
N LEU A 154 -15.29 0.02 -46.78
CA LEU A 154 -16.33 -0.92 -46.38
C LEU A 154 -17.45 -0.96 -47.44
N THR A 155 -18.29 -1.98 -47.38
CA THR A 155 -19.54 -2.06 -48.14
C THR A 155 -20.62 -2.56 -47.19
N SER A 156 -21.72 -1.80 -47.06
CA SER A 156 -22.85 -2.16 -46.20
C SER A 156 -23.66 -3.33 -46.78
N SER A 157 -24.57 -3.91 -45.99
CA SER A 157 -25.42 -5.01 -46.46
C SER A 157 -26.44 -4.62 -47.55
N ASN A 158 -26.74 -3.33 -47.71
CA ASN A 158 -27.47 -2.80 -48.86
C ASN A 158 -26.56 -2.29 -50.00
N GLY A 159 -25.26 -2.64 -49.98
CA GLY A 159 -24.32 -2.45 -51.10
C GLY A 159 -23.66 -1.07 -51.20
N ILE A 160 -23.90 -0.18 -50.25
CA ILE A 160 -23.38 1.20 -50.26
C ILE A 160 -21.89 1.17 -49.89
N LYS A 161 -21.06 1.90 -50.64
CA LYS A 161 -19.61 1.97 -50.41
C LYS A 161 -19.22 3.11 -49.49
N ILE A 162 -18.43 2.79 -48.46
CA ILE A 162 -18.05 3.68 -47.37
C ILE A 162 -16.52 3.78 -47.35
N GLY A 163 -15.98 4.94 -47.73
CA GLY A 163 -14.55 5.22 -47.62
C GLY A 163 -14.20 5.78 -46.24
N ILE A 164 -13.20 5.21 -45.57
CA ILE A 164 -12.78 5.66 -44.23
C ILE A 164 -11.29 6.00 -44.26
N ILE A 165 -10.91 7.14 -43.68
CA ILE A 165 -9.53 7.60 -43.51
C ILE A 165 -9.20 7.79 -42.02
N GLY A 166 -8.03 7.33 -41.57
CA GLY A 166 -7.56 7.53 -40.19
C GLY A 166 -6.62 8.73 -40.07
N LEU A 167 -6.83 9.64 -39.12
CA LEU A 167 -5.99 10.83 -38.93
C LEU A 167 -5.67 11.09 -37.44
N GLY A 168 -4.40 11.34 -37.13
CA GLY A 168 -3.93 11.74 -35.80
C GLY A 168 -3.42 13.18 -35.77
N GLU A 169 -3.43 13.82 -34.60
CA GLU A 169 -2.86 15.18 -34.45
C GLU A 169 -1.32 15.16 -34.35
N ARG A 170 -0.69 16.34 -34.36
CA ARG A 170 0.78 16.45 -34.30
C ARG A 170 1.29 16.39 -32.87
N GLU A 171 0.53 17.03 -32.00
CA GLU A 171 0.79 17.26 -30.58
C GLU A 171 0.91 15.93 -29.82
N TRP A 172 0.12 14.93 -30.25
CA TRP A 172 0.28 13.50 -29.98
C TRP A 172 1.74 13.02 -29.86
N LEU A 173 2.60 13.36 -30.83
CA LEU A 173 3.96 12.82 -30.91
C LEU A 173 4.86 13.32 -29.77
N GLY A 174 4.43 14.33 -29.01
CA GLY A 174 5.09 14.81 -27.80
C GLY A 174 4.60 14.19 -26.50
N THR A 175 3.44 13.50 -26.48
CA THR A 175 2.85 12.96 -25.24
C THR A 175 3.30 11.53 -24.92
N ILE A 176 3.60 10.71 -25.94
CA ILE A 176 4.02 9.31 -25.75
C ILE A 176 5.47 9.21 -25.25
N ASN A 177 5.71 8.34 -24.28
CA ASN A 177 7.03 8.13 -23.67
C ASN A 177 8.07 7.45 -24.58
N SER A 178 7.65 6.68 -25.60
CA SER A 178 8.54 5.85 -26.42
C SER A 178 8.05 5.72 -27.88
N LEU A 179 8.53 6.59 -28.75
CA LEU A 179 8.34 6.54 -30.21
C LEU A 179 9.69 6.34 -30.94
N PRO A 180 9.68 5.77 -32.16
CA PRO A 180 10.84 5.81 -33.05
C PRO A 180 11.29 7.26 -33.35
N PRO A 181 12.59 7.54 -33.49
CA PRO A 181 13.07 8.84 -33.94
C PRO A 181 12.78 9.05 -35.44
N GLY A 182 12.60 10.31 -35.85
CA GLY A 182 12.52 10.68 -37.28
C GLY A 182 11.16 10.48 -37.95
N LEU A 183 10.08 10.28 -37.19
CA LEU A 183 8.71 10.19 -37.74
C LEU A 183 8.31 11.45 -38.50
N ILE A 184 7.62 11.26 -39.64
CA ILE A 184 7.16 12.34 -40.51
C ILE A 184 5.66 12.56 -40.30
N TYR A 185 5.31 13.70 -39.69
CA TYR A 185 3.93 14.18 -39.59
C TYR A 185 3.53 14.96 -40.86
N LYS A 186 2.47 14.50 -41.54
CA LYS A 186 1.72 15.27 -42.54
C LYS A 186 0.50 15.95 -41.88
N SER A 187 0.16 17.16 -42.31
CA SER A 187 -1.06 17.86 -41.91
C SER A 187 -2.30 17.03 -42.24
N ALA A 188 -3.16 16.78 -41.25
CA ALA A 188 -4.38 15.99 -41.40
C ALA A 188 -5.25 16.46 -42.58
N SER A 189 -5.51 17.77 -42.67
CA SER A 189 -6.27 18.35 -43.80
C SER A 189 -5.59 18.12 -45.15
N GLN A 190 -4.26 18.18 -45.21
CA GLN A 190 -3.53 17.94 -46.46
C GLN A 190 -3.59 16.46 -46.87
N THR A 191 -3.51 15.52 -45.91
CA THR A 191 -3.63 14.09 -46.16
C THR A 191 -5.07 13.68 -46.53
N ALA A 192 -6.09 14.35 -45.99
CA ALA A 192 -7.46 14.21 -46.46
C ALA A 192 -7.61 14.68 -47.92
N ILE A 193 -7.09 15.86 -48.27
CA ILE A 193 -7.09 16.38 -49.65
C ILE A 193 -6.31 15.47 -50.62
N GLU A 194 -5.25 14.81 -50.15
CA GLU A 194 -4.45 13.84 -50.92
C GLU A 194 -5.22 12.54 -51.19
N LEU A 195 -5.81 11.91 -50.17
CA LEU A 195 -6.29 10.52 -50.26
C LEU A 195 -7.80 10.35 -50.45
N VAL A 196 -8.63 11.30 -50.01
CA VAL A 196 -10.10 11.19 -50.17
C VAL A 196 -10.55 11.16 -51.63
N PRO A 197 -9.95 11.92 -52.58
CA PRO A 197 -10.27 11.78 -54.00
C PRO A 197 -10.02 10.36 -54.55
N GLU A 198 -9.06 9.62 -53.99
CA GLU A 198 -8.78 8.23 -54.38
C GLU A 198 -9.87 7.28 -53.88
N LEU A 199 -10.36 7.45 -52.65
CA LEU A 199 -11.52 6.71 -52.13
C LEU A 199 -12.78 6.98 -52.95
N ARG A 200 -13.06 8.24 -53.31
CA ARG A 200 -14.17 8.60 -54.21
C ARG A 200 -14.01 7.94 -55.58
N LYS A 201 -12.80 7.88 -56.14
CA LYS A 201 -12.47 7.20 -57.41
C LYS A 201 -12.63 5.66 -57.34
N GLN A 202 -12.43 5.05 -56.17
CA GLN A 202 -12.73 3.63 -55.91
C GLN A 202 -14.23 3.36 -55.69
N GLY A 203 -15.04 4.42 -55.60
CA GLY A 203 -16.50 4.39 -55.55
C GLY A 203 -17.13 4.68 -54.20
N ALA A 204 -16.43 5.34 -53.25
CA ALA A 204 -17.01 5.71 -51.95
C ALA A 204 -18.16 6.74 -52.10
N GLU A 205 -19.38 6.31 -51.76
CA GLU A 205 -20.59 7.15 -51.76
C GLU A 205 -20.66 8.06 -50.53
N ILE A 206 -20.16 7.59 -49.39
CA ILE A 206 -19.89 8.38 -48.18
C ILE A 206 -18.40 8.30 -47.85
N VAL A 207 -17.83 9.38 -47.33
CA VAL A 207 -16.47 9.39 -46.75
C VAL A 207 -16.51 9.87 -45.31
N ILE A 208 -15.93 9.05 -44.44
CA ILE A 208 -15.82 9.26 -43.00
C ILE A 208 -14.34 9.50 -42.67
N ALA A 209 -14.04 10.59 -41.96
CA ALA A 209 -12.74 10.74 -41.30
C ALA A 209 -12.86 10.24 -39.86
N LEU A 210 -12.15 9.17 -39.54
CA LEU A 210 -12.07 8.60 -38.20
C LEU A 210 -10.80 9.15 -37.56
N THR A 211 -10.92 10.04 -36.58
CA THR A 211 -9.80 10.87 -36.13
C THR A 211 -9.50 10.67 -34.65
N HIS A 212 -8.21 10.67 -34.30
CA HIS A 212 -7.76 10.82 -32.91
C HIS A 212 -6.95 12.12 -32.80
N GLN A 213 -7.72 13.19 -32.67
CA GLN A 213 -7.30 14.59 -32.61
C GLN A 213 -8.15 15.29 -31.55
N ARG A 214 -7.77 16.49 -31.12
CA ARG A 214 -8.63 17.36 -30.30
C ARG A 214 -9.70 18.06 -31.12
N GLU A 215 -10.80 18.44 -30.49
CA GLU A 215 -11.90 19.17 -31.13
C GLU A 215 -11.46 20.40 -31.95
N PRO A 216 -10.56 21.30 -31.48
CA PRO A 216 -10.08 22.41 -32.31
C PRO A 216 -9.28 21.96 -33.54
N ASN A 217 -8.64 20.79 -33.50
CA ASN A 217 -7.93 20.20 -34.64
C ASN A 217 -8.90 19.50 -35.63
N ASP A 218 -10.03 18.95 -35.16
CA ASP A 218 -11.10 18.42 -36.02
C ASP A 218 -11.94 19.53 -36.68
N ILE A 219 -12.25 20.62 -35.96
CA ILE A 219 -12.89 21.81 -36.54
C ILE A 219 -11.98 22.39 -37.63
N LYS A 220 -10.70 22.59 -37.33
CA LYS A 220 -9.64 23.00 -38.28
C LYS A 220 -9.40 22.02 -39.43
N LEU A 221 -9.79 20.75 -39.28
CA LEU A 221 -9.84 19.79 -40.39
C LEU A 221 -11.03 20.12 -41.30
N ALA A 222 -12.24 20.24 -40.74
CA ALA A 222 -13.46 20.58 -41.48
C ALA A 222 -13.39 21.94 -42.20
N GLU A 223 -12.83 22.97 -41.56
CA GLU A 223 -12.62 24.32 -42.13
C GLU A 223 -11.68 24.32 -43.35
N LYS A 224 -10.70 23.40 -43.40
CA LYS A 224 -9.60 23.45 -44.36
C LYS A 224 -9.72 22.46 -45.52
N VAL A 225 -10.63 21.51 -45.46
CA VAL A 225 -10.98 20.67 -46.61
C VAL A 225 -12.00 21.38 -47.50
N PRO A 226 -11.99 21.14 -48.83
CA PRO A 226 -13.09 21.56 -49.69
C PRO A 226 -14.43 20.97 -49.23
N ALA A 227 -15.49 21.77 -49.31
CA ALA A 227 -16.85 21.35 -48.98
C ALA A 227 -17.24 20.06 -49.74
N GLY A 228 -17.86 19.10 -49.04
CA GLY A 228 -18.25 17.80 -49.61
C GLY A 228 -17.09 16.84 -49.92
N LEU A 229 -15.86 17.11 -49.49
CA LEU A 229 -14.77 16.13 -49.57
C LEU A 229 -15.05 14.95 -48.61
N ILE A 230 -15.17 15.26 -47.33
CA ILE A 230 -15.58 14.38 -46.22
C ILE A 230 -17.07 14.70 -45.92
N ASP A 231 -17.86 13.70 -45.53
CA ASP A 231 -19.26 13.90 -45.12
C ASP A 231 -19.40 14.03 -43.58
N ILE A 232 -18.59 13.28 -42.81
CA ILE A 232 -18.58 13.30 -41.34
C ILE A 232 -17.18 12.99 -40.76
N ILE A 233 -16.83 13.70 -39.68
CA ILE A 233 -15.63 13.52 -38.85
C ILE A 233 -16.06 12.93 -37.50
N LEU A 234 -15.42 11.82 -37.11
CA LEU A 234 -15.68 11.07 -35.89
C LEU A 234 -14.41 11.06 -35.02
N GLY A 235 -14.38 11.92 -34.01
CA GLY A 235 -13.20 12.23 -33.19
C GLY A 235 -13.09 11.49 -31.85
N GLY A 236 -12.02 11.77 -31.11
CA GLY A 236 -11.73 11.23 -29.77
C GLY A 236 -10.93 12.22 -28.91
N HIS A 237 -10.00 11.71 -28.10
CA HIS A 237 -8.95 12.43 -27.33
C HIS A 237 -9.39 13.36 -26.20
N ASP A 238 -10.53 14.05 -26.32
CA ASP A 238 -10.98 15.04 -25.33
C ASP A 238 -11.89 14.45 -24.24
N HIS A 239 -12.36 13.21 -24.41
CA HIS A 239 -13.17 12.45 -23.44
C HIS A 239 -14.54 13.06 -23.08
N PHE A 240 -14.99 14.10 -23.78
CA PHE A 240 -16.34 14.64 -23.67
C PHE A 240 -17.19 14.34 -24.90
N TYR A 241 -18.51 14.27 -24.70
CA TYR A 241 -19.47 14.16 -25.79
C TYR A 241 -19.77 15.54 -26.38
N ALA A 242 -19.58 15.73 -27.69
CA ALA A 242 -19.90 16.98 -28.38
C ALA A 242 -20.21 16.78 -29.86
N HIS A 243 -20.98 17.70 -30.43
CA HIS A 243 -21.33 17.75 -31.84
C HIS A 243 -21.32 19.19 -32.36
N SER A 244 -20.81 19.39 -33.56
CA SER A 244 -20.97 20.62 -34.34
C SER A 244 -21.11 20.30 -35.84
N VAL A 245 -21.52 21.30 -36.63
CA VAL A 245 -21.52 21.22 -38.10
C VAL A 245 -20.70 22.39 -38.63
N ILE A 246 -19.63 22.08 -39.36
CA ILE A 246 -18.63 23.02 -39.86
C ILE A 246 -18.43 22.74 -41.35
N ASN A 247 -18.61 23.73 -42.23
CA ASN A 247 -18.41 23.56 -43.69
C ASN A 247 -19.30 22.43 -44.29
N ASP A 248 -20.53 22.30 -43.79
CA ASP A 248 -21.49 21.19 -44.03
C ASP A 248 -21.01 19.78 -43.61
N ILE A 249 -19.89 19.69 -42.89
CA ILE A 249 -19.34 18.44 -42.33
C ILE A 249 -19.76 18.34 -40.86
N HIS A 250 -20.32 17.19 -40.48
CA HIS A 250 -20.58 16.90 -39.06
C HIS A 250 -19.27 16.57 -38.34
N VAL A 251 -19.02 17.19 -37.19
CA VAL A 251 -17.89 16.87 -36.30
C VAL A 251 -18.47 16.34 -35.00
N LEU A 252 -18.17 15.09 -34.65
CA LEU A 252 -18.81 14.36 -33.55
C LEU A 252 -17.79 13.66 -32.65
N ARG A 253 -18.00 13.73 -31.32
CA ARG A 253 -17.25 13.01 -30.28
C ARG A 253 -18.26 12.29 -29.39
N SER A 254 -17.99 11.02 -29.04
CA SER A 254 -18.96 10.12 -28.42
C SER A 254 -18.69 9.81 -26.94
N GLY A 255 -17.94 10.64 -26.23
CA GLY A 255 -17.73 10.52 -24.78
C GLY A 255 -16.43 9.82 -24.38
N THR A 256 -16.49 8.88 -23.45
CA THR A 256 -15.36 8.09 -22.93
C THR A 256 -15.84 6.86 -22.12
N ASP A 257 -14.95 5.91 -21.82
CA ASP A 257 -15.10 4.84 -20.80
C ASP A 257 -16.37 3.98 -20.93
N PHE A 258 -16.83 3.73 -22.16
CA PHE A 258 -18.09 3.07 -22.46
C PHE A 258 -19.33 3.73 -21.79
N ARG A 259 -19.21 4.97 -21.27
CA ARG A 259 -20.31 5.72 -20.65
C ARG A 259 -21.30 6.22 -21.70
N GLN A 260 -20.84 6.38 -22.93
CA GLN A 260 -21.60 6.89 -24.07
C GLN A 260 -21.24 6.15 -25.36
N LEU A 261 -22.18 6.18 -26.30
CA LEU A 261 -21.94 6.04 -27.74
C LEU A 261 -22.87 6.99 -28.51
N SER A 262 -22.57 7.20 -29.79
CA SER A 262 -23.52 7.79 -30.74
C SER A 262 -24.05 6.72 -31.68
N TYR A 263 -25.37 6.59 -31.78
CA TYR A 263 -26.06 5.94 -32.89
C TYR A 263 -26.37 7.00 -33.95
N ILE A 264 -26.00 6.72 -35.20
CA ILE A 264 -26.06 7.66 -36.31
C ILE A 264 -26.85 7.03 -37.45
N GLU A 265 -27.89 7.71 -37.91
CA GLU A 265 -28.68 7.33 -39.07
C GLU A 265 -28.35 8.30 -40.20
N ALA A 266 -27.83 7.77 -41.31
CA ALA A 266 -27.43 8.57 -42.46
C ALA A 266 -28.35 8.29 -43.65
N PHE A 267 -28.79 9.35 -44.32
CA PHE A 267 -29.72 9.33 -45.44
C PHE A 267 -29.08 10.05 -46.64
N ARG A 268 -29.19 9.50 -47.85
CA ARG A 268 -28.74 10.19 -49.07
C ARG A 268 -29.63 11.41 -49.35
N LYS A 269 -29.02 12.51 -49.79
CA LYS A 269 -29.74 13.72 -50.23
C LYS A 269 -30.45 13.44 -51.58
N PRO A 270 -31.76 13.70 -51.74
CA PRO A 270 -32.47 13.34 -52.98
C PRO A 270 -32.06 14.18 -54.20
N GLU A 271 -31.71 15.45 -53.99
CA GLU A 271 -31.48 16.44 -55.06
C GLU A 271 -30.01 16.89 -55.20
N SER A 272 -29.13 16.43 -54.31
CA SER A 272 -27.70 16.79 -54.32
C SER A 272 -26.81 15.59 -54.00
N LYS A 273 -25.51 15.74 -54.23
CA LYS A 273 -24.52 14.87 -53.59
C LYS A 273 -24.42 15.21 -52.09
N GLY A 274 -24.01 14.24 -51.29
CA GLY A 274 -23.89 14.37 -49.83
C GLY A 274 -25.02 13.70 -49.06
N TRP A 275 -24.95 13.84 -47.74
CA TRP A 275 -25.76 13.09 -46.78
C TRP A 275 -26.44 14.01 -45.77
N ASP A 276 -27.57 13.55 -45.25
CA ASP A 276 -28.24 14.06 -44.05
C ASP A 276 -28.06 13.06 -42.91
N PHE A 277 -27.99 13.54 -41.67
CA PHE A 277 -27.77 12.70 -40.49
C PHE A 277 -28.81 12.97 -39.40
N ASN A 278 -29.27 11.92 -38.72
CA ASN A 278 -29.83 12.00 -37.37
C ASN A 278 -28.80 11.37 -36.41
N ILE A 279 -28.52 12.02 -35.28
CA ILE A 279 -27.51 11.59 -34.31
C ILE A 279 -28.16 11.51 -32.94
N THR A 280 -28.12 10.31 -32.35
CA THR A 280 -28.69 10.02 -31.03
C THR A 280 -27.57 9.55 -30.11
N ARG A 281 -27.32 10.32 -29.05
CA ARG A 281 -26.48 9.92 -27.92
C ARG A 281 -27.21 8.83 -27.12
N ARG A 282 -26.46 7.80 -26.73
CA ARG A 282 -26.91 6.76 -25.81
C ARG A 282 -26.01 6.77 -24.57
N ASP A 283 -26.52 7.31 -23.47
CA ASP A 283 -25.89 7.23 -22.14
C ASP A 283 -26.08 5.83 -21.58
N ILE A 284 -24.98 5.16 -21.21
CA ILE A 284 -24.99 3.81 -20.63
C ILE A 284 -25.26 3.94 -19.13
N VAL A 285 -26.50 3.70 -18.72
CA VAL A 285 -27.01 3.87 -17.35
C VAL A 285 -27.24 2.54 -16.61
N ARG A 286 -27.30 2.60 -15.28
CA ARG A 286 -27.36 1.47 -14.34
C ARG A 286 -28.55 0.54 -14.51
N SER A 287 -29.67 1.04 -15.03
CA SER A 287 -30.89 0.27 -15.32
C SER A 287 -30.73 -0.68 -16.51
N ILE A 288 -29.80 -0.40 -17.44
CA ILE A 288 -29.49 -1.28 -18.56
C ILE A 288 -28.89 -2.60 -18.01
N PRO A 289 -29.43 -3.76 -18.39
CA PRO A 289 -28.92 -5.06 -17.92
C PRO A 289 -27.53 -5.36 -18.50
N VAL A 290 -26.82 -6.30 -17.87
CA VAL A 290 -25.49 -6.75 -18.33
C VAL A 290 -25.61 -7.87 -19.38
N ASP A 291 -24.75 -7.85 -20.40
CA ASP A 291 -24.54 -9.00 -21.31
C ASP A 291 -23.87 -10.14 -20.52
N PRO A 292 -24.51 -11.32 -20.37
CA PRO A 292 -23.99 -12.37 -19.48
C PRO A 292 -22.65 -12.97 -19.93
N GLU A 293 -22.36 -13.00 -21.23
CA GLU A 293 -21.07 -13.48 -21.73
C GLU A 293 -19.96 -12.46 -21.45
N CYS A 294 -20.26 -11.17 -21.62
CA CYS A 294 -19.35 -10.06 -21.32
C CYS A 294 -19.04 -10.03 -19.83
N GLN A 295 -20.04 -10.24 -18.97
CA GLN A 295 -19.85 -10.37 -17.51
C GLN A 295 -18.82 -11.45 -17.17
N VAL A 296 -18.91 -12.63 -17.80
CA VAL A 296 -17.94 -13.73 -17.60
C VAL A 296 -16.52 -13.35 -18.02
N LEU A 297 -16.35 -12.51 -19.06
CA LEU A 297 -15.04 -11.98 -19.44
C LEU A 297 -14.50 -10.97 -18.41
N VAL A 298 -15.35 -10.07 -17.89
CA VAL A 298 -15.00 -9.10 -16.84
C VAL A 298 -14.65 -9.81 -15.52
N ASP A 299 -15.44 -10.79 -15.10
CA ASP A 299 -15.18 -11.57 -13.89
C ASP A 299 -13.87 -12.37 -14.02
N LYS A 300 -13.62 -13.01 -15.17
CA LYS A 300 -12.37 -13.73 -15.43
C LYS A 300 -11.16 -12.81 -15.33
N LEU A 301 -11.22 -11.61 -15.93
CA LEU A 301 -10.15 -10.61 -15.90
C LEU A 301 -9.90 -10.08 -14.47
N THR A 302 -10.95 -9.69 -13.76
CA THR A 302 -10.84 -9.03 -12.44
C THR A 302 -10.54 -10.00 -11.30
N SER A 303 -10.99 -11.26 -11.38
CA SER A 303 -10.92 -12.27 -10.29
C SER A 303 -9.58 -12.35 -9.56
N THR A 304 -8.47 -12.37 -10.29
CA THR A 304 -7.10 -12.52 -9.76
C THR A 304 -6.62 -11.30 -8.97
N LEU A 305 -7.19 -10.12 -9.23
CA LEU A 305 -6.77 -8.83 -8.66
C LEU A 305 -7.74 -8.32 -7.59
N LYS A 306 -9.05 -8.58 -7.76
CA LYS A 306 -10.16 -8.04 -6.95
C LYS A 306 -9.93 -8.13 -5.44
N ALA A 307 -9.59 -9.30 -4.92
CA ALA A 307 -9.34 -9.54 -3.49
C ALA A 307 -8.10 -8.79 -2.90
N LYS A 308 -7.22 -8.24 -3.74
CA LYS A 308 -6.14 -7.32 -3.32
C LYS A 308 -6.56 -5.86 -3.47
N LEU A 309 -7.26 -5.53 -4.56
CA LEU A 309 -7.62 -4.17 -4.95
C LEU A 309 -8.79 -3.58 -4.15
N GLU A 310 -9.75 -4.40 -3.73
CA GLU A 310 -10.90 -3.95 -2.91
C GLU A 310 -10.53 -3.61 -1.46
N LYS A 311 -9.27 -3.83 -1.05
CA LYS A 311 -8.82 -3.58 0.32
C LYS A 311 -8.98 -2.10 0.71
N PRO A 312 -9.54 -1.79 1.90
CA PRO A 312 -9.73 -0.43 2.36
C PRO A 312 -8.36 0.22 2.66
N VAL A 313 -8.11 1.38 2.06
CA VAL A 313 -6.92 2.21 2.33
C VAL A 313 -7.26 3.29 3.35
N GLY A 314 -8.36 4.01 3.16
CA GLY A 314 -8.76 5.13 4.01
C GLY A 314 -10.22 5.53 3.81
N TYR A 315 -10.58 6.72 4.28
CA TYR A 315 -11.90 7.31 4.07
C TYR A 315 -11.77 8.82 3.80
N THR A 316 -12.69 9.37 3.02
CA THR A 316 -12.83 10.82 2.77
C THR A 316 -14.21 11.32 3.25
N ALA A 317 -14.24 12.52 3.82
CA ALA A 317 -15.47 13.20 4.23
C ALA A 317 -16.16 13.97 3.08
N SER A 318 -15.47 14.14 1.96
CA SER A 318 -15.93 14.90 0.79
C SER A 318 -15.66 14.13 -0.49
N ALA A 319 -16.44 14.40 -1.54
CA ALA A 319 -16.18 13.83 -2.85
C ALA A 319 -14.84 14.36 -3.40
N LEU A 320 -14.00 13.49 -3.97
CA LEU A 320 -12.70 13.86 -4.56
C LEU A 320 -12.83 13.85 -6.09
N ASP A 321 -12.58 14.98 -6.73
CA ASP A 321 -12.84 15.16 -8.16
C ASP A 321 -11.59 14.88 -9.02
N GLY A 322 -11.53 13.68 -9.61
CA GLY A 322 -10.48 13.26 -10.53
C GLY A 322 -10.84 13.35 -12.01
N ARG A 323 -11.96 14.01 -12.37
CA ARG A 323 -12.41 14.15 -13.76
C ARG A 323 -11.45 15.02 -14.57
N PHE A 324 -11.11 14.63 -15.80
CA PHE A 324 -10.17 15.34 -16.67
C PHE A 324 -10.68 16.73 -17.04
N THR A 325 -11.99 16.88 -17.28
CA THR A 325 -12.66 18.17 -17.45
C THR A 325 -12.47 19.13 -16.27
N THR A 326 -12.12 18.63 -15.09
CA THR A 326 -11.74 19.41 -13.90
C THR A 326 -10.23 19.50 -13.77
N VAL A 327 -9.51 18.40 -13.55
CA VAL A 327 -8.06 18.41 -13.25
C VAL A 327 -7.18 18.97 -14.37
N ARG A 328 -7.68 19.03 -15.62
CA ARG A 328 -7.00 19.63 -16.78
C ARG A 328 -7.44 21.06 -17.13
N THR A 329 -8.38 21.66 -16.38
CA THR A 329 -8.85 23.04 -16.60
C THR A 329 -8.75 23.96 -15.38
N ARG A 330 -8.76 23.38 -14.18
CA ARG A 330 -8.82 24.11 -12.92
C ARG A 330 -8.24 23.29 -11.77
N GLU A 331 -8.02 23.97 -10.67
CA GLU A 331 -7.67 23.38 -9.39
C GLU A 331 -8.73 22.36 -8.91
N SER A 332 -8.29 21.19 -8.43
CA SER A 332 -9.15 20.10 -7.94
C SER A 332 -8.79 19.77 -6.50
N ASN A 333 -9.78 19.44 -5.67
CA ASN A 333 -9.52 19.02 -4.28
C ASN A 333 -8.74 17.70 -4.18
N LEU A 334 -8.77 16.85 -5.22
CA LEU A 334 -7.88 15.69 -5.34
C LEU A 334 -6.46 16.15 -5.71
N GLY A 335 -6.31 17.06 -6.68
CA GLY A 335 -5.02 17.65 -7.06
C GLY A 335 -4.31 18.29 -5.88
N ASN A 336 -5.02 19.13 -5.12
CA ASN A 336 -4.49 19.84 -3.95
C ASN A 336 -4.07 18.88 -2.85
N PHE A 337 -4.92 17.91 -2.49
CA PHE A 337 -4.60 16.90 -1.47
C PHE A 337 -3.31 16.14 -1.83
N ILE A 338 -3.10 15.84 -3.11
CA ILE A 338 -1.91 15.13 -3.59
C ILE A 338 -0.68 16.04 -3.54
N CYS A 339 -0.78 17.29 -4.01
CA CYS A 339 0.32 18.25 -3.97
C CYS A 339 0.72 18.61 -2.53
N ASP A 340 -0.25 18.70 -1.60
CA ASP A 340 0.01 18.83 -0.17
C ASP A 340 0.79 17.63 0.36
N LEU A 341 0.37 16.40 0.06
CA LEU A 341 1.10 15.20 0.50
C LEU A 341 2.51 15.13 -0.08
N MET A 342 2.71 15.50 -1.35
CA MET A 342 4.04 15.61 -1.97
C MET A 342 4.92 16.63 -1.23
N ARG A 343 4.40 17.85 -1.01
CA ARG A 343 5.12 18.93 -0.33
C ARG A 343 5.47 18.60 1.12
N TYR A 344 4.50 18.09 1.89
CA TYR A 344 4.69 17.73 3.30
C TYR A 344 5.63 16.54 3.47
N TYR A 345 5.64 15.57 2.55
CA TYR A 345 6.53 14.40 2.65
C TYR A 345 8.01 14.76 2.52
N TYR A 346 8.34 15.68 1.59
CA TYR A 346 9.72 16.10 1.34
C TYR A 346 10.13 17.39 2.05
N HIS A 347 9.24 18.00 2.83
CA HIS A 347 9.45 19.32 3.46
C HIS A 347 9.80 20.44 2.47
N ALA A 348 9.26 20.37 1.24
CA ALA A 348 9.52 21.33 0.18
C ALA A 348 8.80 22.68 0.41
N ASP A 349 9.32 23.79 -0.14
CA ASP A 349 8.67 25.11 -0.13
C ASP A 349 7.29 25.03 -0.81
N CYS A 350 7.20 24.32 -1.94
CA CYS A 350 6.00 24.24 -2.77
C CYS A 350 5.90 22.90 -3.53
N ALA A 351 4.74 22.62 -4.14
CA ALA A 351 4.57 21.52 -5.09
C ALA A 351 3.77 21.95 -6.32
N ILE A 352 4.11 21.37 -7.48
CA ILE A 352 3.37 21.49 -8.75
C ILE A 352 3.30 20.10 -9.39
N MET A 353 2.08 19.69 -9.78
CA MET A 353 1.80 18.44 -10.48
C MET A 353 0.89 18.72 -11.69
N ALA A 354 1.30 18.33 -12.88
CA ALA A 354 0.48 18.39 -14.08
C ALA A 354 -0.80 17.54 -13.90
N GLY A 355 -1.97 18.08 -14.23
CA GLY A 355 -3.28 17.46 -14.02
C GLY A 355 -3.44 16.11 -14.73
N GLY A 356 -2.76 15.91 -15.85
CA GLY A 356 -2.62 14.64 -16.57
C GLY A 356 -1.84 13.54 -15.81
N THR A 357 -1.42 13.80 -14.57
CA THR A 357 -0.98 12.77 -13.61
C THR A 357 -2.17 11.98 -13.05
N ILE A 358 -3.31 12.63 -12.82
CA ILE A 358 -4.51 11.99 -12.28
C ILE A 358 -5.24 11.31 -13.45
N ARG A 359 -5.49 9.99 -13.33
CA ARG A 359 -6.00 9.16 -14.44
C ARG A 359 -7.37 8.51 -14.24
N GLY A 360 -8.02 8.71 -13.09
CA GLY A 360 -9.25 7.99 -12.77
C GLY A 360 -10.54 8.47 -13.45
N ASP A 361 -10.53 9.58 -14.19
CA ASP A 361 -11.68 10.33 -14.75
C ASP A 361 -13.02 10.17 -14.02
N GLN A 362 -13.05 10.34 -12.69
CA GLN A 362 -14.27 10.14 -11.93
C GLN A 362 -14.31 10.97 -10.65
N VAL A 363 -15.51 11.09 -10.09
CA VAL A 363 -15.70 11.60 -8.74
C VAL A 363 -15.71 10.40 -7.79
N TYR A 364 -14.73 10.35 -6.90
CA TYR A 364 -14.70 9.38 -5.81
C TYR A 364 -15.62 9.88 -4.69
N PRO A 365 -16.69 9.14 -4.33
CA PRO A 365 -17.70 9.64 -3.40
C PRO A 365 -17.20 9.73 -1.94
N PRO A 366 -17.89 10.48 -1.07
CA PRO A 366 -17.65 10.43 0.36
C PRO A 366 -17.78 9.01 0.92
N GLY A 367 -16.97 8.67 1.91
CA GLY A 367 -16.90 7.33 2.48
C GLY A 367 -15.57 6.64 2.16
N LEU A 368 -15.64 5.35 1.79
CA LEU A 368 -14.49 4.44 1.71
C LEU A 368 -13.63 4.69 0.46
N LEU A 369 -12.31 4.81 0.67
CA LEU A 369 -11.29 4.75 -0.38
C LEU A 369 -10.55 3.40 -0.32
N ARG A 370 -10.54 2.69 -1.45
CA ARG A 370 -9.94 1.37 -1.64
C ARG A 370 -8.57 1.47 -2.31
N LEU A 371 -7.82 0.37 -2.34
CA LEU A 371 -6.54 0.32 -3.06
C LEU A 371 -6.74 0.49 -4.58
N LYS A 372 -7.85 -0.01 -5.15
CA LYS A 372 -8.20 0.22 -6.56
C LYS A 372 -8.35 1.70 -6.89
N ASP A 373 -8.96 2.48 -6.00
CA ASP A 373 -9.24 3.90 -6.25
C ASP A 373 -7.93 4.72 -6.33
N VAL A 374 -6.98 4.43 -5.45
CA VAL A 374 -5.62 5.01 -5.47
C VAL A 374 -4.85 4.62 -6.73
N LEU A 375 -4.94 3.36 -7.16
CA LEU A 375 -4.20 2.86 -8.33
C LEU A 375 -4.86 3.27 -9.67
N ASN A 376 -6.17 3.51 -9.70
CA ASN A 376 -6.85 4.09 -10.85
C ASN A 376 -6.56 5.60 -10.96
N CYS A 377 -6.37 6.31 -9.84
CA CYS A 377 -5.84 7.68 -9.88
C CYS A 377 -4.42 7.75 -10.42
N PHE A 378 -3.55 6.80 -10.01
CA PHE A 378 -2.11 6.79 -10.29
C PHE A 378 -1.66 5.40 -10.79
N PRO A 379 -1.97 5.04 -12.06
CA PRO A 379 -1.64 3.73 -12.64
C PRO A 379 -0.18 3.59 -13.08
N PHE A 380 0.56 4.70 -13.14
CA PHE A 380 1.97 4.78 -13.50
C PHE A 380 2.86 4.74 -12.25
N GLU A 381 4.06 4.17 -12.38
CA GLU A 381 5.12 4.25 -11.37
C GLU A 381 5.82 5.62 -11.46
N ASP A 382 5.11 6.67 -11.02
CA ASP A 382 5.57 8.06 -11.03
C ASP A 382 6.31 8.45 -9.74
N PRO A 383 7.66 8.53 -9.74
CA PRO A 383 8.42 9.05 -8.61
C PRO A 383 8.23 10.56 -8.47
N VAL A 384 8.09 11.00 -7.22
CA VAL A 384 8.16 12.42 -6.85
C VAL A 384 9.62 12.82 -6.73
N VAL A 385 10.03 13.80 -7.53
CA VAL A 385 11.35 14.43 -7.46
C VAL A 385 11.27 15.74 -6.69
N VAL A 386 12.40 16.19 -6.15
CA VAL A 386 12.54 17.51 -5.52
C VAL A 386 13.66 18.24 -6.23
N ILE A 387 13.36 19.43 -6.74
CA ILE A 387 14.26 20.24 -7.55
C ILE A 387 14.42 21.65 -6.96
N LYS A 388 15.59 22.26 -7.15
CA LYS A 388 15.83 23.69 -6.81
C LYS A 388 15.53 24.56 -8.02
N VAL A 389 14.51 25.39 -7.88
CA VAL A 389 14.01 26.28 -8.93
C VAL A 389 14.02 27.72 -8.43
N THR A 390 14.35 28.66 -9.31
CA THR A 390 14.17 30.08 -9.04
C THR A 390 12.68 30.46 -9.04
N GLY A 391 12.36 31.62 -8.48
CA GLY A 391 11.02 32.19 -8.63
C GLY A 391 10.63 32.45 -10.09
N GLN A 392 11.59 32.67 -10.99
CA GLN A 392 11.33 32.78 -12.42
C GLN A 392 10.91 31.44 -13.02
N ASP A 393 11.67 30.37 -12.76
CA ASP A 393 11.37 29.02 -13.30
C ASP A 393 9.97 28.53 -12.87
N LEU A 394 9.55 28.89 -11.65
CA LEU A 394 8.20 28.66 -11.12
C LEU A 394 7.11 29.41 -11.90
N VAL A 395 7.33 30.69 -12.23
CA VAL A 395 6.39 31.49 -13.03
C VAL A 395 6.31 30.95 -14.46
N GLU A 396 7.43 30.59 -15.07
CA GLU A 396 7.49 29.98 -16.40
C GLU A 396 6.81 28.60 -16.46
N ALA A 397 6.94 27.80 -15.39
CA ALA A 397 6.24 26.53 -15.26
C ALA A 397 4.72 26.72 -15.18
N LEU A 398 4.25 27.72 -14.42
CA LEU A 398 2.82 28.07 -14.33
C LEU A 398 2.28 28.64 -15.65
N GLU A 399 3.05 29.48 -16.35
CA GLU A 399 2.75 29.97 -17.71
C GLU A 399 2.55 28.81 -18.70
N ASN A 400 3.49 27.85 -18.77
CA ASN A 400 3.29 26.64 -19.58
C ASN A 400 2.01 25.91 -19.14
N GLY A 401 1.80 25.76 -17.83
CA GLY A 401 0.64 25.10 -17.26
C GLY A 401 -0.70 25.68 -17.74
N VAL A 402 -0.84 27.02 -17.82
CA VAL A 402 -2.05 27.68 -18.31
C VAL A 402 -2.04 27.99 -19.81
N SER A 403 -0.92 27.76 -20.50
CA SER A 403 -0.67 28.20 -21.90
C SER A 403 -1.70 27.71 -22.93
N GLN A 404 -2.29 26.54 -22.73
CA GLN A 404 -3.21 25.90 -23.70
C GLN A 404 -4.69 25.97 -23.30
N LEU A 405 -5.03 26.59 -22.16
CA LEU A 405 -6.43 26.75 -21.76
C LEU A 405 -7.22 27.51 -22.86
N PRO A 406 -8.47 27.11 -23.16
CA PRO A 406 -9.31 26.15 -22.42
C PRO A 406 -9.18 24.67 -22.81
N ALA A 407 -8.20 24.27 -23.63
CA ALA A 407 -8.04 22.86 -24.03
C ALA A 407 -7.76 21.93 -22.84
N LEU A 408 -8.23 20.68 -22.90
CA LEU A 408 -8.09 19.67 -21.84
C LEU A 408 -6.70 19.03 -21.81
N GLU A 409 -5.69 19.87 -21.67
CA GLU A 409 -4.29 19.49 -21.71
C GLU A 409 -3.78 18.87 -20.40
N GLY A 410 -2.93 17.86 -20.51
CA GLY A 410 -2.32 17.21 -19.34
C GLY A 410 -1.54 18.19 -18.46
N ARG A 411 -1.01 19.26 -19.07
CA ARG A 411 -0.10 20.23 -18.45
C ARG A 411 -0.70 21.13 -17.38
N PHE A 412 -2.02 21.25 -17.21
CA PHE A 412 -2.60 22.20 -16.23
C PHE A 412 -2.05 21.98 -14.81
N PRO A 413 -1.61 23.02 -14.06
CA PRO A 413 -0.91 22.84 -12.80
C PRO A 413 -1.88 22.68 -11.62
N GLN A 414 -1.91 21.48 -11.02
CA GLN A 414 -2.36 21.30 -9.64
C GLN A 414 -1.19 21.72 -8.72
N VAL A 415 -1.47 22.39 -7.59
CA VAL A 415 -0.43 23.04 -6.77
C VAL A 415 -0.60 22.82 -5.27
N SER A 416 0.45 23.10 -4.50
CA SER A 416 0.36 23.28 -3.05
C SER A 416 1.37 24.32 -2.54
N ASN A 417 0.93 25.14 -1.59
CA ASN A 417 1.61 26.34 -1.08
C ASN A 417 1.98 27.37 -2.17
N ILE A 418 1.22 27.38 -3.27
CA ILE A 418 1.28 28.39 -4.33
C ILE A 418 -0.13 28.97 -4.48
N THR A 419 -0.23 30.26 -4.77
CA THR A 419 -1.49 30.88 -5.21
C THR A 419 -1.15 31.82 -6.36
N PHE A 420 -1.92 31.78 -7.44
CA PHE A 420 -1.68 32.59 -8.63
C PHE A 420 -2.99 33.00 -9.28
N GLU A 421 -2.97 34.12 -10.00
CA GLU A 421 -4.06 34.57 -10.85
C GLU A 421 -3.61 34.55 -12.31
N TYR A 422 -4.53 34.26 -13.23
CA TYR A 422 -4.23 34.24 -14.66
C TYR A 422 -5.43 34.68 -15.51
N THR A 423 -5.14 35.24 -16.69
CA THR A 423 -6.13 35.64 -17.69
C THR A 423 -6.00 34.75 -18.93
N ALA A 424 -6.90 33.76 -19.04
CA ALA A 424 -6.85 32.75 -20.10
C ALA A 424 -7.03 33.29 -21.53
N SER A 425 -7.56 34.51 -21.70
CA SER A 425 -7.66 35.19 -22.99
C SER A 425 -6.37 35.89 -23.43
N SER A 426 -5.37 36.02 -22.55
CA SER A 426 -4.07 36.60 -22.90
C SER A 426 -3.23 35.64 -23.78
N PRO A 427 -2.24 36.16 -24.54
CA PRO A 427 -1.31 35.32 -25.29
C PRO A 427 -0.60 34.29 -24.39
N PRO A 428 -0.41 33.03 -24.84
CA PRO A 428 0.36 32.04 -24.11
C PRO A 428 1.78 32.53 -23.79
N GLY A 429 2.25 32.37 -22.54
CA GLY A 429 3.51 32.97 -22.08
C GLY A 429 3.37 34.40 -21.56
N SER A 430 2.14 34.92 -21.44
CA SER A 430 1.79 36.18 -20.77
C SER A 430 0.37 36.10 -20.20
N ARG A 431 0.03 34.97 -19.58
CA ARG A 431 -1.27 34.69 -18.95
C ARG A 431 -1.26 34.87 -17.44
N ILE A 432 -0.13 34.72 -16.77
CA ILE A 432 0.00 34.83 -15.31
C ILE A 432 0.05 36.31 -14.90
N ASN A 433 -0.87 36.72 -14.02
CA ASN A 433 -0.99 38.09 -13.54
C ASN A 433 -0.13 38.33 -12.29
N TRP A 434 -0.10 37.35 -11.37
CA TRP A 434 0.79 37.32 -10.19
C TRP A 434 0.91 35.91 -9.63
N VAL A 435 1.98 35.65 -8.86
CA VAL A 435 2.22 34.40 -8.14
C VAL A 435 2.69 34.70 -6.71
N LYS A 436 2.18 33.92 -5.75
CA LYS A 436 2.61 33.87 -4.35
C LYS A 436 3.02 32.45 -3.99
N VAL A 437 4.00 32.33 -3.09
CA VAL A 437 4.43 31.08 -2.46
C VAL A 437 4.27 31.24 -0.94
N GLY A 438 3.33 30.51 -0.36
CA GLY A 438 2.67 30.93 0.89
C GLY A 438 2.06 32.33 0.76
N ASP A 439 2.04 33.09 1.85
CA ASP A 439 1.44 34.44 1.89
C ASP A 439 2.26 35.53 1.16
N LYS A 440 3.41 35.18 0.55
CA LYS A 440 4.37 36.13 -0.02
C LYS A 440 4.42 36.03 -1.54
N SER A 441 4.45 37.18 -2.21
CA SER A 441 4.75 37.26 -3.65
C SER A 441 6.05 36.55 -4.00
N VAL A 442 6.11 35.93 -5.17
CA VAL A 442 7.31 35.22 -5.63
C VAL A 442 8.48 36.20 -5.82
N ASP A 443 9.65 35.83 -5.30
CA ASP A 443 10.90 36.51 -5.61
C ASP A 443 11.58 35.74 -6.75
N TYR A 444 11.57 36.34 -7.94
CA TYR A 444 12.13 35.77 -9.17
C TYR A 444 13.57 35.24 -9.02
N LYS A 445 14.37 35.80 -8.10
CA LYS A 445 15.78 35.42 -7.88
C LYS A 445 15.98 34.53 -6.66
N LYS A 446 14.98 34.37 -5.79
CA LYS A 446 15.03 33.41 -4.68
C LYS A 446 14.99 31.98 -5.24
N GLN A 447 15.80 31.11 -4.66
CA GLN A 447 15.71 29.66 -4.84
C GLN A 447 14.62 29.07 -3.93
N TYR A 448 13.84 28.14 -4.47
CA TYR A 448 12.77 27.41 -3.82
C TYR A 448 12.96 25.91 -4.07
N THR A 449 12.59 25.09 -3.08
CA THR A 449 12.46 23.65 -3.26
C THR A 449 11.07 23.31 -3.76
N LEU A 450 10.99 22.69 -4.94
CA LEU A 450 9.76 22.29 -5.61
C LEU A 450 9.66 20.78 -5.64
N ALA A 451 8.61 20.22 -5.03
CA ALA A 451 8.23 18.82 -5.21
C ALA A 451 7.37 18.67 -6.48
N THR A 452 7.80 17.81 -7.41
CA THR A 452 7.11 17.59 -8.69
C THR A 452 7.30 16.14 -9.18
N ARG A 453 6.92 15.81 -10.43
CA ARG A 453 7.16 14.49 -11.04
C ARG A 453 8.41 14.48 -11.89
N GLY A 454 9.10 13.33 -11.92
CA GLY A 454 10.18 13.06 -12.87
C GLY A 454 9.83 13.43 -14.31
N TYR A 455 8.64 13.03 -14.79
CA TYR A 455 8.10 13.40 -16.11
C TYR A 455 8.18 14.91 -16.42
N MET A 456 7.87 15.76 -15.44
CA MET A 456 7.93 17.22 -15.60
C MET A 456 9.36 17.75 -15.51
N ALA A 457 10.18 17.18 -14.63
CA ALA A 457 11.62 17.46 -14.54
C ALA A 457 12.40 17.05 -15.81
N ARG A 458 11.90 16.09 -16.60
CA ARG A 458 12.39 15.77 -17.96
C ARG A 458 11.82 16.68 -19.06
N GLY A 459 11.28 17.85 -18.70
CA GLY A 459 10.75 18.87 -19.61
C GLY A 459 9.50 18.49 -20.40
N LYS A 460 8.82 17.38 -20.06
CA LYS A 460 7.63 16.91 -20.79
C LYS A 460 6.40 17.77 -20.46
N ASP A 461 5.32 17.62 -21.24
CA ASP A 461 4.15 18.53 -21.22
C ASP A 461 4.50 20.04 -21.37
N GLY A 462 5.68 20.35 -21.92
CA GLY A 462 6.19 21.71 -22.11
C GLY A 462 6.86 22.35 -20.88
N TYR A 463 7.09 21.60 -19.80
CA TYR A 463 7.70 22.10 -18.56
C TYR A 463 9.23 22.31 -18.67
N THR A 464 9.69 22.98 -19.72
CA THR A 464 11.13 23.14 -20.02
C THR A 464 11.90 23.97 -18.99
N SER A 465 11.23 24.88 -18.25
CA SER A 465 11.85 25.60 -17.13
C SER A 465 12.16 24.70 -15.92
N LEU A 466 11.63 23.47 -15.89
CA LEU A 466 11.93 22.48 -14.86
C LEU A 466 13.00 21.45 -15.30
N LEU A 467 13.61 21.61 -16.48
CA LEU A 467 14.51 20.62 -17.06
C LEU A 467 15.80 20.45 -16.23
N VAL A 468 16.01 19.24 -15.71
CA VAL A 468 17.13 18.91 -14.83
C VAL A 468 18.46 18.67 -15.57
N GLN A 469 19.57 18.93 -14.88
CA GLN A 469 20.93 18.78 -15.41
C GLN A 469 21.26 17.36 -15.90
N SER A 470 20.67 16.33 -15.29
CA SER A 470 20.80 14.92 -15.70
C SER A 470 20.22 14.63 -17.09
N GLU A 471 19.25 15.44 -17.54
CA GLU A 471 18.59 15.35 -18.85
C GLU A 471 18.99 16.53 -19.78
N GLY A 472 20.05 17.28 -19.42
CA GLY A 472 20.63 18.34 -20.24
C GLY A 472 20.07 19.75 -20.03
N GLY A 473 19.30 19.99 -18.96
CA GLY A 473 18.87 21.33 -18.54
C GLY A 473 19.79 21.97 -17.48
N GLU A 474 19.27 22.96 -16.76
CA GLU A 474 20.04 23.75 -15.77
C GLU A 474 19.63 23.48 -14.31
N ILE A 475 18.49 22.82 -14.06
CA ILE A 475 17.90 22.65 -12.73
C ILE A 475 18.62 21.57 -11.89
N GLU A 476 18.86 21.87 -10.61
CA GLU A 476 19.51 20.95 -9.65
C GLU A 476 18.49 20.00 -8.99
N GLU A 477 18.73 18.69 -9.07
CA GLU A 477 17.98 17.67 -8.34
C GLU A 477 18.45 17.54 -6.88
N VAL A 478 17.53 17.76 -5.93
CA VAL A 478 17.72 17.46 -4.50
C VAL A 478 17.32 16.02 -4.19
N VAL A 479 16.26 15.54 -4.85
CA VAL A 479 15.82 14.13 -4.83
C VAL A 479 15.54 13.73 -6.28
N SER A 480 16.40 12.89 -6.83
CA SER A 480 16.27 12.37 -8.19
C SER A 480 15.26 11.22 -8.30
N GLU A 481 14.87 10.87 -9.53
CA GLU A 481 13.87 9.81 -9.79
C GLU A 481 14.23 8.44 -9.17
N GLU A 482 15.52 8.09 -9.05
CA GLU A 482 15.94 6.84 -8.38
C GLU A 482 15.70 6.84 -6.86
N ASN A 483 15.56 8.01 -6.25
CA ASN A 483 15.37 8.20 -4.80
C ASN A 483 13.93 8.63 -4.44
N GLY A 484 13.16 9.07 -5.43
CA GLY A 484 11.78 9.54 -5.25
C GLY A 484 10.78 8.41 -4.96
N LEU A 485 10.04 8.53 -3.87
CA LEU A 485 8.86 7.69 -3.64
C LEU A 485 7.74 8.00 -4.66
N LEU A 486 7.00 6.95 -5.00
CA LEU A 486 5.80 7.04 -5.84
C LEU A 486 4.67 7.79 -5.12
N ILE A 487 3.89 8.60 -5.86
CA ILE A 487 2.70 9.30 -5.33
C ILE A 487 1.73 8.33 -4.63
N SER A 488 1.51 7.16 -5.24
CA SER A 488 0.65 6.10 -4.68
C SER A 488 1.20 5.47 -3.39
N ALA A 489 2.52 5.53 -3.15
CA ALA A 489 3.15 5.11 -1.90
C ALA A 489 2.95 6.16 -0.80
N ILE A 490 3.14 7.44 -1.10
CA ILE A 490 2.94 8.56 -0.15
C ILE A 490 1.48 8.59 0.32
N LEU A 491 0.50 8.46 -0.58
CA LEU A 491 -0.93 8.29 -0.26
C LEU A 491 -1.18 7.15 0.74
N ARG A 492 -0.61 5.97 0.47
CA ARG A 492 -0.79 4.79 1.32
C ARG A 492 -0.14 4.96 2.68
N GLN A 493 1.03 5.61 2.76
CA GLN A 493 1.69 5.94 4.02
C GLN A 493 0.87 6.95 4.83
N TYR A 494 0.27 7.97 4.21
CA TYR A 494 -0.60 8.93 4.88
C TYR A 494 -1.84 8.27 5.51
N PHE A 495 -2.60 7.47 4.75
CA PHE A 495 -3.76 6.80 5.34
C PHE A 495 -3.37 5.74 6.39
N LEU A 496 -2.21 5.09 6.24
CA LEU A 496 -1.66 4.20 7.25
C LEU A 496 -1.25 4.96 8.53
N SER A 497 -0.65 6.14 8.43
CA SER A 497 -0.29 6.95 9.61
C SER A 497 -1.54 7.43 10.35
N LEU A 498 -2.59 7.90 9.65
CA LEU A 498 -3.88 8.23 10.28
C LEU A 498 -4.50 7.06 11.05
N LYS A 499 -4.29 5.82 10.57
CA LYS A 499 -4.71 4.59 11.23
C LYS A 499 -3.87 4.30 12.48
N VAL A 500 -2.54 4.43 12.40
CA VAL A 500 -1.60 4.26 13.54
C VAL A 500 -1.82 5.32 14.63
N MET A 501 -2.02 6.59 14.25
CA MET A 501 -2.38 7.69 15.16
C MET A 501 -3.75 7.52 15.83
N GLY A 502 -4.51 6.47 15.48
CA GLY A 502 -5.79 6.18 16.10
C GLY A 502 -6.90 7.19 15.78
N LYS A 503 -6.76 8.03 14.75
CA LYS A 503 -7.87 8.84 14.23
C LYS A 503 -8.99 7.92 13.70
N TRP A 504 -8.61 6.76 13.17
CA TRP A 504 -9.52 5.66 12.78
C TRP A 504 -9.58 4.54 13.83
N LYS A 505 -9.64 4.88 15.13
CA LYS A 505 -9.46 3.99 16.32
C LYS A 505 -10.32 2.72 16.41
N ARG A 506 -11.26 2.50 15.48
CA ARG A 506 -12.14 1.32 15.40
C ARG A 506 -12.39 0.90 13.95
N MET A 507 -11.37 0.48 13.19
CA MET A 507 -11.57 -0.24 11.91
C MET A 507 -12.14 -1.67 12.08
N SER A 508 -13.06 -1.87 13.03
CA SER A 508 -13.79 -3.12 13.21
C SER A 508 -14.76 -3.35 12.05
N ALA A 509 -15.19 -4.60 11.85
CA ALA A 509 -16.21 -4.94 10.86
C ALA A 509 -17.52 -4.13 11.04
N SER A 510 -17.80 -3.63 12.25
CA SER A 510 -18.91 -2.70 12.52
C SER A 510 -18.70 -1.28 11.96
N LEU A 511 -17.46 -0.80 11.83
CA LEU A 511 -17.17 0.51 11.22
C LEU A 511 -17.04 0.41 9.70
N HIS A 512 -16.54 -0.73 9.18
CA HIS A 512 -16.68 -1.07 7.76
C HIS A 512 -18.17 -1.10 7.40
N LYS A 513 -19.00 -1.91 8.09
CA LYS A 513 -20.46 -1.92 7.94
C LYS A 513 -21.12 -0.55 8.17
N HIS A 514 -20.59 0.31 9.04
CA HIS A 514 -21.11 1.66 9.24
C HIS A 514 -20.84 2.54 8.02
N TRP A 515 -19.61 2.59 7.51
CA TRP A 515 -19.26 3.40 6.35
C TRP A 515 -19.75 2.81 5.03
N ASP A 516 -19.81 1.49 4.89
CA ASP A 516 -20.57 0.80 3.84
C ASP A 516 -22.04 1.23 3.92
N SER A 517 -22.66 1.21 5.10
CA SER A 517 -24.05 1.64 5.28
C SER A 517 -24.24 3.14 5.03
N VAL A 518 -23.27 4.00 5.34
CA VAL A 518 -23.32 5.44 4.97
C VAL A 518 -23.19 5.60 3.46
N HIS A 519 -22.22 4.94 2.83
CA HIS A 519 -21.98 4.93 1.39
C HIS A 519 -23.20 4.38 0.63
N SER A 520 -23.73 3.21 1.00
CA SER A 520 -24.96 2.65 0.45
C SER A 520 -26.20 3.51 0.73
N ARG A 521 -26.29 4.22 1.86
CA ARG A 521 -27.39 5.18 2.09
C ARG A 521 -27.24 6.45 1.25
N LEU A 522 -26.02 6.97 1.07
CA LEU A 522 -25.76 8.06 0.14
C LEU A 522 -26.16 7.62 -1.28
N HIS A 523 -25.69 6.48 -1.77
CA HIS A 523 -26.07 5.95 -3.09
C HIS A 523 -27.56 5.59 -3.21
N ALA A 524 -28.26 5.21 -2.13
CA ALA A 524 -29.70 4.92 -2.15
C ALA A 524 -30.61 6.14 -1.92
N GLN A 525 -30.11 7.23 -1.33
CA GLN A 525 -30.85 8.49 -1.17
C GLN A 525 -30.61 9.45 -2.36
N VAL A 526 -29.48 9.31 -3.07
CA VAL A 526 -29.08 10.15 -4.20
C VAL A 526 -29.63 9.57 -5.51
N GLY A 527 -30.96 9.47 -5.58
CA GLY A 527 -31.70 9.34 -6.86
C GLY A 527 -31.76 10.67 -7.63
N GLY A 528 -30.70 11.49 -7.56
CA GLY A 528 -30.63 12.82 -8.17
C GLY A 528 -29.73 13.81 -7.41
N ASN A 529 -29.22 14.80 -8.17
CA ASN A 529 -28.69 16.09 -7.71
C ASN A 529 -27.46 16.10 -6.75
N TRP A 530 -26.27 15.90 -7.30
CA TRP A 530 -25.02 16.54 -6.80
C TRP A 530 -24.46 17.63 -7.73
N ILE A 531 -25.13 17.91 -8.85
CA ILE A 531 -24.82 19.04 -9.73
C ILE A 531 -26.04 19.96 -9.76
N LYS A 532 -25.88 21.21 -9.30
CA LYS A 532 -26.77 22.31 -9.68
C LYS A 532 -26.22 22.95 -10.95
N SER A 533 -26.90 22.78 -12.07
CA SER A 533 -26.66 23.58 -13.27
C SER A 533 -26.97 25.07 -12.99
N PRO A 534 -26.36 26.02 -13.73
CA PRO A 534 -26.70 27.44 -13.61
C PRO A 534 -28.19 27.68 -13.87
N SER A 535 -28.81 28.57 -13.09
CA SER A 535 -30.25 28.84 -13.21
C SER A 535 -30.58 29.64 -14.49
N PRO A 536 -31.55 29.19 -15.31
CA PRO A 536 -32.23 30.05 -16.27
C PRO A 536 -33.02 31.16 -15.55
N ALA A 537 -33.26 32.27 -16.23
CA ALA A 537 -33.86 33.46 -15.64
C ALA A 537 -35.38 33.58 -15.92
N VAL A 538 -36.10 34.08 -14.90
CA VAL A 538 -37.31 34.95 -14.98
C VAL A 538 -38.59 34.44 -15.68
N GLU A 539 -39.62 34.20 -14.86
CA GLU A 539 -41.08 34.30 -15.12
C GLU A 539 -41.76 33.30 -16.09
N ARG A 540 -43.02 32.86 -15.89
CA ARG A 540 -44.22 33.57 -15.36
C ARG A 540 -45.06 32.76 -14.34
N ARG A 541 -46.17 33.36 -13.85
CA ARG A 541 -47.03 32.88 -12.75
C ARG A 541 -48.38 32.28 -13.22
N GLU A 542 -48.78 31.16 -12.59
CA GLU A 542 -50.13 30.81 -12.04
C GLU A 542 -51.45 30.91 -12.88
N PRO A 543 -52.62 30.38 -12.41
CA PRO A 543 -52.90 29.48 -11.28
C PRO A 543 -53.87 28.28 -11.52
N SER A 544 -53.86 27.31 -10.58
CA SER A 544 -54.95 26.49 -9.98
C SER A 544 -56.08 25.79 -10.79
N MET A 545 -56.39 24.54 -10.40
CA MET A 545 -57.66 24.10 -9.75
C MET A 545 -57.69 22.55 -9.51
N LEU A 546 -58.62 22.04 -8.69
CA LEU A 546 -58.77 20.61 -8.34
C LEU A 546 -60.01 19.96 -9.02
N ASN A 547 -59.97 18.64 -9.30
CA ASN A 547 -60.81 17.60 -8.62
C ASN A 547 -60.93 16.24 -9.35
N ASN A 548 -60.86 15.15 -8.56
CA ASN A 548 -61.65 13.90 -8.54
C ASN A 548 -61.91 13.00 -9.78
N ASP A 549 -61.39 11.77 -9.65
CA ASP A 549 -61.91 10.40 -9.95
C ASP A 549 -63.44 10.15 -9.67
N PRO A 550 -64.07 8.94 -9.89
CA PRO A 550 -63.59 7.65 -10.46
C PRO A 550 -64.61 6.81 -11.32
N PHE A 551 -64.21 5.56 -11.71
CA PHE A 551 -64.96 4.27 -11.86
C PHE A 551 -65.29 3.56 -13.22
N GLY A 552 -65.12 2.22 -13.21
CA GLY A 552 -65.62 1.18 -14.18
C GLY A 552 -64.53 0.65 -15.15
N SER A 553 -63.97 -0.57 -15.12
CA SER A 553 -64.47 -1.97 -14.98
C SER A 553 -65.18 -2.52 -16.26
N THR A 554 -65.09 -3.81 -16.69
CA THR A 554 -64.80 -5.08 -15.96
C THR A 554 -64.53 -6.29 -16.94
N THR A 555 -63.71 -7.30 -16.55
CA THR A 555 -63.84 -8.79 -16.82
C THR A 555 -63.74 -9.39 -18.26
N THR A 556 -63.36 -10.66 -18.58
CA THR A 556 -62.80 -11.87 -17.87
C THR A 556 -62.38 -13.05 -18.82
N THR A 557 -61.66 -14.07 -18.29
CA THR A 557 -61.75 -15.57 -18.55
C THR A 557 -61.30 -16.17 -19.91
N THR A 558 -60.71 -17.39 -20.07
CA THR A 558 -60.20 -18.46 -19.14
C THR A 558 -59.24 -19.48 -19.83
N ASN A 559 -58.57 -20.33 -19.02
CA ASN A 559 -57.74 -21.52 -19.39
C ASN A 559 -58.61 -22.79 -19.67
N PRO A 560 -58.20 -24.11 -19.54
CA PRO A 560 -56.99 -24.80 -19.03
C PRO A 560 -56.36 -25.80 -20.08
N THR A 561 -55.63 -26.92 -19.85
CA THR A 561 -55.43 -27.89 -18.71
C THR A 561 -54.17 -28.80 -18.94
N THR A 562 -54.05 -29.94 -18.22
CA THR A 562 -53.39 -31.24 -18.60
C THR A 562 -51.84 -31.29 -18.64
N THR A 563 -51.06 -32.34 -18.28
CA THR A 563 -51.17 -33.65 -17.53
C THR A 563 -49.74 -34.30 -17.54
N THR A 564 -49.21 -35.22 -16.68
CA THR A 564 -49.44 -35.83 -15.33
C THR A 564 -48.23 -36.75 -15.00
N THR A 565 -47.90 -37.26 -13.79
CA THR A 565 -48.43 -37.12 -12.41
C THR A 565 -47.29 -36.71 -11.41
N THR A 566 -46.48 -37.53 -10.68
CA THR A 566 -46.45 -38.99 -10.41
C THR A 566 -45.70 -39.38 -9.09
N THR A 567 -46.43 -39.47 -7.94
CA THR A 567 -46.11 -40.35 -6.77
C THR A 567 -44.81 -40.04 -5.96
N ILE A 568 -44.38 -40.62 -4.81
CA ILE A 568 -44.89 -41.32 -3.58
C ILE A 568 -43.67 -41.39 -2.58
N LEU A 569 -43.71 -41.33 -1.23
CA LEU A 569 -44.78 -41.30 -0.22
C LEU A 569 -44.48 -40.34 0.99
N GLU A 570 -44.43 -40.84 2.24
CA GLU A 570 -44.53 -40.10 3.51
C GLU A 570 -43.73 -40.74 4.68
N ARG A 571 -43.38 -39.93 5.71
CA ARG A 571 -43.89 -39.96 7.12
C ARG A 571 -43.10 -38.93 7.95
N ARG A 572 -43.64 -37.92 8.68
CA ARG A 572 -44.94 -37.61 9.34
C ARG A 572 -45.07 -38.12 10.79
N ILE A 573 -44.95 -37.20 11.76
CA ILE A 573 -45.64 -37.13 13.08
C ILE A 573 -45.56 -35.66 13.58
N GLN A 574 -46.48 -35.24 14.47
CA GLN A 574 -46.66 -33.86 14.96
C GLN A 574 -47.03 -33.83 16.46
N TYR A 575 -47.11 -32.61 17.04
CA TYR A 575 -47.69 -32.24 18.35
C TYR A 575 -46.84 -32.60 19.60
N THR A 576 -46.97 -31.93 20.76
CA THR A 576 -47.82 -30.78 21.20
C THR A 576 -46.93 -29.58 21.62
N HIS A 577 -47.27 -28.28 21.53
CA HIS A 577 -48.49 -27.50 21.85
C HIS A 577 -48.63 -27.11 23.35
N THR A 578 -48.44 -25.83 23.65
CA THR A 578 -49.17 -25.13 24.74
C THR A 578 -49.44 -23.67 24.35
N ARG A 579 -50.63 -23.17 24.70
CA ARG A 579 -51.14 -21.83 24.35
C ARG A 579 -50.85 -20.80 25.44
N LYS A 580 -50.75 -19.53 25.07
CA LYS A 580 -51.78 -18.53 25.42
C LYS A 580 -51.72 -17.25 24.57
N GLU A 581 -52.88 -16.63 24.44
CA GLU A 581 -53.19 -15.42 23.66
C GLU A 581 -53.69 -14.30 24.63
N PRO A 582 -54.14 -13.09 24.22
CA PRO A 582 -53.65 -11.86 24.86
C PRO A 582 -54.74 -10.97 25.52
N ARG A 583 -54.37 -9.71 25.85
CA ARG A 583 -55.22 -8.54 26.27
C ARG A 583 -55.74 -8.57 27.73
N PRO A 584 -56.26 -7.43 28.29
CA PRO A 584 -55.90 -6.00 28.10
C PRO A 584 -55.85 -5.16 29.42
N HIS A 585 -55.60 -3.83 29.30
CA HIS A 585 -56.00 -2.67 30.17
C HIS A 585 -55.98 -2.80 31.73
N LEU A 586 -55.45 -1.82 32.48
CA LEU A 586 -56.12 -0.52 32.71
C LEU A 586 -55.20 0.60 33.29
N ARG A 587 -55.70 1.85 33.28
CA ARG A 587 -55.13 3.05 33.93
C ARG A 587 -55.39 3.06 35.46
N ARG A 588 -54.62 3.83 36.25
CA ARG A 588 -55.14 4.91 37.16
C ARG A 588 -54.06 5.91 37.65
N TYR A 589 -54.52 7.17 37.79
CA TYR A 589 -54.05 8.36 38.56
C TYR A 589 -52.82 8.28 39.51
N GLY A 590 -52.03 9.33 39.75
CA GLY A 590 -52.06 10.73 39.26
C GLY A 590 -52.47 11.80 40.30
N ARG A 591 -51.56 12.74 40.65
CA ARG A 591 -51.71 13.99 41.46
C ARG A 591 -50.42 14.84 41.31
N TYR A 592 -50.34 16.16 41.53
CA TYR A 592 -51.26 17.30 41.34
C TYR A 592 -50.43 18.61 41.60
N TYR A 593 -50.37 19.56 40.66
CA TYR A 593 -50.76 20.98 40.82
C TYR A 593 -50.32 21.89 39.64
N GLU A 594 -51.23 22.78 39.28
CA GLU A 594 -51.15 23.88 38.29
C GLU A 594 -51.62 25.15 39.08
N PRO A 595 -52.16 26.27 38.54
CA PRO A 595 -52.09 26.90 37.22
C PRO A 595 -51.74 28.41 37.25
N ARG A 596 -51.65 29.05 36.07
CA ARG A 596 -52.59 30.14 35.66
C ARG A 596 -52.47 30.49 34.17
N ARG A 597 -53.47 31.21 33.65
CA ARG A 597 -53.79 31.42 32.21
C ARG A 597 -53.54 32.86 31.74
N HIS A 598 -53.54 33.05 30.42
CA HIS A 598 -53.73 34.34 29.74
C HIS A 598 -55.03 35.08 30.13
N HIS A 599 -55.02 36.42 30.04
CA HIS A 599 -56.06 37.31 29.46
C HIS A 599 -55.52 38.77 29.48
N THR A 600 -55.20 39.41 28.34
CA THR A 600 -56.01 40.29 27.44
C THR A 600 -56.07 41.80 27.81
N HIS A 601 -56.17 42.63 26.75
CA HIS A 601 -56.63 44.03 26.63
C HIS A 601 -55.64 45.23 26.59
N ASP A 602 -55.73 45.93 25.44
CA ASP A 602 -55.86 47.37 25.16
C ASP A 602 -54.75 48.39 25.50
N GLY A 603 -54.61 49.39 24.61
CA GLY A 603 -53.89 50.66 24.92
C GLY A 603 -53.16 51.38 23.78
N THR A 604 -53.92 52.02 22.88
CA THR A 604 -53.72 53.40 22.30
C THR A 604 -52.42 54.21 22.58
N SER A 605 -51.91 55.12 21.72
CA SER A 605 -52.21 55.53 20.32
C SER A 605 -51.23 56.65 19.85
N ILE A 606 -51.45 57.25 18.66
CA ILE A 606 -51.04 58.61 18.20
C ILE A 606 -49.59 58.83 17.67
N HIS A 607 -49.49 59.05 16.33
CA HIS A 607 -48.78 60.13 15.56
C HIS A 607 -47.36 60.65 15.96
N LYS A 608 -46.48 61.23 15.10
CA LYS A 608 -46.39 61.69 13.66
C LYS A 608 -44.88 61.98 13.36
N SER A 609 -44.33 62.43 12.20
CA SER A 609 -44.79 62.79 10.83
C SER A 609 -43.58 62.83 9.85
N THR A 610 -43.84 63.03 8.54
CA THR A 610 -42.90 63.28 7.40
C THR A 610 -42.84 64.78 7.02
N PRO A 611 -42.16 65.26 5.93
CA PRO A 611 -40.93 64.86 5.18
C PRO A 611 -39.87 66.03 5.26
N PRO A 612 -39.34 66.78 4.23
CA PRO A 612 -38.96 66.55 2.80
C PRO A 612 -37.63 67.21 2.25
N LEU A 613 -37.16 66.73 1.07
CA LEU A 613 -36.64 67.47 -0.14
C LEU A 613 -35.29 68.29 -0.23
N SER A 614 -34.38 67.79 -1.10
CA SER A 614 -33.76 68.40 -2.34
C SER A 614 -32.65 69.50 -2.40
N THR A 615 -31.82 69.41 -3.47
CA THR A 615 -31.07 70.47 -4.25
C THR A 615 -29.84 71.20 -3.61
N SER A 616 -28.81 71.77 -4.30
CA SER A 616 -28.32 71.79 -5.72
C SER A 616 -27.01 72.62 -5.92
N TYR A 617 -26.15 72.30 -6.93
CA TYR A 617 -25.19 73.21 -7.68
C TYR A 617 -24.04 73.94 -6.89
N SER A 618 -22.95 74.54 -7.44
CA SER A 618 -22.15 74.39 -8.70
C SER A 618 -20.85 75.25 -8.76
N SER A 619 -19.84 74.82 -9.55
CA SER A 619 -18.90 75.59 -10.46
C SER A 619 -17.80 76.60 -9.99
N SER A 620 -16.78 76.77 -10.89
CA SER A 620 -15.83 77.91 -11.15
C SER A 620 -14.68 78.24 -10.17
N ASP A 621 -13.49 78.80 -10.51
CA ASP A 621 -12.62 79.04 -11.73
C ASP A 621 -11.30 79.75 -11.24
N ASP A 622 -10.15 80.01 -11.93
CA ASP A 622 -9.39 79.55 -13.14
C ASP A 622 -7.94 80.18 -13.13
N SER A 623 -7.03 79.82 -14.07
CA SER A 623 -5.83 80.56 -14.58
C SER A 623 -4.46 80.44 -13.83
N SER A 624 -3.25 80.53 -14.44
CA SER A 624 -2.78 80.38 -15.85
C SER A 624 -1.23 80.33 -16.04
N VAL A 625 -0.72 79.56 -17.04
CA VAL A 625 0.46 79.80 -17.96
C VAL A 625 1.90 79.97 -17.36
N THR A 626 2.98 79.23 -17.74
CA THR A 626 3.71 79.25 -19.06
C THR A 626 4.82 78.16 -19.28
N ARG A 627 4.86 77.53 -20.49
CA ARG A 627 6.00 76.97 -21.31
C ARG A 627 7.15 76.01 -20.79
N ARG A 628 7.21 74.83 -21.46
CA ARG A 628 8.37 74.07 -22.06
C ARG A 628 9.51 73.55 -21.14
N SER A 629 10.13 72.38 -21.35
CA SER A 629 10.05 71.36 -22.45
C SER A 629 10.48 69.94 -22.01
N ILE A 630 9.86 68.90 -22.63
CA ILE A 630 10.39 67.56 -23.02
C ILE A 630 11.46 66.93 -22.11
N ASP A 631 11.10 65.88 -21.36
CA ASP A 631 11.32 64.49 -21.82
C ASP A 631 10.40 63.50 -21.08
N SER A 632 10.39 62.21 -21.46
CA SER A 632 9.37 61.23 -21.03
C SER A 632 9.82 60.21 -19.96
N HIS A 633 8.97 59.96 -18.96
CA HIS A 633 8.42 58.62 -18.60
C HIS A 633 7.32 58.76 -17.52
N LEU A 634 6.52 57.70 -17.27
CA LEU A 634 5.50 57.68 -16.21
C LEU A 634 5.93 56.85 -15.01
N ASP A 635 5.81 57.46 -13.83
CA ASP A 635 5.54 56.86 -12.51
C ASP A 635 4.16 57.41 -12.06
N SER A 636 3.24 56.74 -11.36
CA SER A 636 3.27 55.83 -10.18
C SER A 636 2.77 56.56 -8.92
N ASP A 637 2.02 55.82 -8.10
CA ASP A 637 1.64 56.06 -6.70
C ASP A 637 0.83 57.31 -6.30
N SER A 638 -0.32 57.09 -5.64
CA SER A 638 -0.35 57.13 -4.16
C SER A 638 -1.73 56.75 -3.60
N ASP A 639 -1.72 55.95 -2.52
CA ASP A 639 -2.89 55.63 -1.70
C ASP A 639 -3.46 56.84 -0.94
N SER A 640 -4.75 56.78 -0.57
CA SER A 640 -5.17 56.95 0.85
C SER A 640 -6.62 56.49 1.07
N GLU A 641 -6.85 55.65 2.09
CA GLU A 641 -8.19 55.46 2.70
C GLU A 641 -8.57 56.64 3.62
N PRO A 642 -9.77 56.64 4.24
CA PRO A 642 -9.89 55.96 5.55
C PRO A 642 -11.23 55.21 5.86
N GLU A 643 -11.11 53.92 6.20
CA GLU A 643 -11.58 53.28 7.46
C GLU A 643 -13.06 53.27 7.99
N ILE A 644 -13.45 52.08 8.51
CA ILE A 644 -14.23 51.80 9.77
C ILE A 644 -15.78 52.04 9.77
N LEU A 645 -16.67 51.25 10.42
CA LEU A 645 -16.65 50.05 11.32
C LEU A 645 -17.24 48.79 10.62
N VAL A 646 -17.05 47.50 10.99
CA VAL A 646 -16.34 46.77 12.08
C VAL A 646 -17.06 46.58 13.44
N SER A 647 -17.89 45.51 13.60
CA SER A 647 -18.22 44.82 14.89
C SER A 647 -19.10 43.58 14.64
N SER A 648 -19.17 42.49 15.43
CA SER A 648 -18.34 41.84 16.49
C SER A 648 -19.00 40.47 16.80
N TYR A 649 -18.34 39.36 17.16
CA TYR A 649 -17.66 39.05 18.43
C TYR A 649 -16.85 37.74 18.34
N GLU A 650 -15.83 37.60 19.20
CA GLU A 650 -15.21 36.31 19.57
C GLU A 650 -15.63 35.90 20.99
N GLU A 651 -15.91 34.62 21.26
CA GLU A 651 -16.15 34.13 22.63
C GLU A 651 -14.82 33.84 23.37
N THR A 652 -14.23 34.86 23.98
CA THR A 652 -13.13 34.72 24.93
C THR A 652 -13.60 34.82 26.39
N ASN A 653 -12.96 34.10 27.31
CA ASN A 653 -13.37 34.02 28.71
C ASN A 653 -12.70 35.13 29.56
N TYR A 654 -13.47 35.76 30.46
CA TYR A 654 -12.97 36.76 31.42
C TYR A 654 -11.80 36.27 32.31
N ILE A 655 -11.62 34.96 32.51
CA ILE A 655 -10.47 34.42 33.26
C ILE A 655 -9.21 34.31 32.37
N THR A 656 -9.32 34.30 31.04
CA THR A 656 -8.20 34.12 30.10
C THR A 656 -7.73 35.40 29.40
N THR A 657 -8.46 36.51 29.51
CA THR A 657 -7.94 37.83 29.09
C THR A 657 -7.06 38.44 30.18
N THR A 658 -6.15 39.34 29.81
CA THR A 658 -5.28 40.05 30.75
C THR A 658 -6.08 40.91 31.74
N ALA A 659 -5.60 40.99 32.97
CA ALA A 659 -6.17 41.85 34.00
C ALA A 659 -5.85 43.32 33.72
N THR A 660 -6.81 44.22 33.96
CA THR A 660 -6.65 45.66 33.67
C THR A 660 -6.21 46.48 34.89
N SER A 661 -6.13 45.85 36.06
CA SER A 661 -5.56 46.42 37.29
C SER A 661 -5.19 45.31 38.28
N PRO A 662 -4.32 45.57 39.28
CA PRO A 662 -3.99 44.58 40.31
C PRO A 662 -5.21 44.07 41.10
N ALA A 663 -6.24 44.90 41.26
CA ALA A 663 -7.49 44.53 41.93
C ALA A 663 -8.37 43.60 41.06
N ASP A 664 -8.43 43.84 39.76
CA ASP A 664 -9.06 42.95 38.78
C ASP A 664 -8.28 41.63 38.65
N GLU A 665 -6.95 41.67 38.74
CA GLU A 665 -6.11 40.47 38.77
C GLU A 665 -6.38 39.62 40.02
N GLU A 666 -6.40 40.21 41.22
CA GLU A 666 -6.73 39.43 42.43
C GLU A 666 -8.17 38.90 42.40
N GLN A 667 -9.12 39.65 41.81
CA GLN A 667 -10.50 39.20 41.58
C GLN A 667 -10.56 37.99 40.63
N ARG A 668 -9.84 38.03 39.49
CA ARG A 668 -9.74 36.93 38.53
C ARG A 668 -9.03 35.71 39.13
N ILE A 669 -7.94 35.91 39.89
CA ILE A 669 -7.23 34.84 40.61
C ILE A 669 -8.13 34.21 41.69
N ARG A 670 -8.94 34.99 42.41
CA ARG A 670 -9.96 34.47 43.34
C ARG A 670 -11.04 33.67 42.61
N LEU A 671 -11.46 34.09 41.41
CA LEU A 671 -12.38 33.36 40.55
C LEU A 671 -11.79 32.04 40.04
N ALA A 672 -10.59 32.05 39.48
CA ALA A 672 -9.86 30.86 39.05
C ALA A 672 -9.67 29.86 40.22
N ARG A 673 -9.25 30.34 41.40
CA ARG A 673 -9.13 29.51 42.62
C ARG A 673 -10.49 28.97 43.11
N LYS A 674 -11.61 29.68 42.90
CA LYS A 674 -12.97 29.16 43.17
C LYS A 674 -13.39 28.09 42.15
N VAL A 675 -13.13 28.29 40.86
CA VAL A 675 -13.41 27.32 39.79
C VAL A 675 -12.59 26.04 40.00
N LEU A 676 -11.29 26.17 40.26
CA LEU A 676 -10.41 25.03 40.56
C LEU A 676 -10.88 24.26 41.81
N LYS A 677 -11.23 24.95 42.90
CA LYS A 677 -11.83 24.32 44.10
C LYS A 677 -13.25 23.76 43.90
N LYS A 678 -13.94 24.10 42.80
CA LYS A 678 -15.20 23.46 42.39
C LYS A 678 -14.92 22.22 41.55
N TRP A 679 -13.99 22.31 40.59
CA TRP A 679 -13.57 21.20 39.74
C TRP A 679 -12.91 20.08 40.55
N MET A 680 -11.92 20.39 41.41
CA MET A 680 -11.31 19.43 42.32
C MET A 680 -12.33 18.73 43.22
N ARG A 681 -13.36 19.44 43.69
CA ARG A 681 -14.43 18.86 44.52
C ARG A 681 -15.34 17.92 43.72
N LEU A 682 -15.65 18.25 42.46
CA LEU A 682 -16.41 17.39 41.55
C LEU A 682 -15.59 16.17 41.07
N ALA A 683 -14.27 16.31 41.01
CA ALA A 683 -13.32 15.26 40.68
C ALA A 683 -12.79 14.47 41.90
N GLY A 684 -13.32 14.71 43.11
CA GLY A 684 -12.93 14.00 44.34
C GLY A 684 -11.53 14.30 44.90
N VAL A 685 -10.82 15.30 44.36
CA VAL A 685 -9.44 15.65 44.75
C VAL A 685 -9.45 16.57 45.97
N HIS A 686 -8.82 16.14 47.06
CA HIS A 686 -8.71 16.91 48.32
C HIS A 686 -7.25 16.99 48.79
N GLY A 687 -6.64 18.16 48.66
CA GLY A 687 -5.25 18.43 49.10
C GLY A 687 -4.97 19.93 49.11
N LYS A 688 -4.00 20.37 49.94
CA LYS A 688 -3.54 21.77 50.01
C LYS A 688 -2.28 21.93 49.17
N THR A 689 -2.17 23.05 48.44
CA THR A 689 -0.94 23.49 47.75
C THR A 689 -0.44 24.81 48.32
N SER A 690 0.88 24.92 48.49
CA SER A 690 1.63 26.17 48.67
C SER A 690 2.01 26.77 47.31
N VAL A 691 2.59 27.98 47.31
CA VAL A 691 2.90 28.78 46.09
C VAL A 691 4.40 28.74 45.79
N VAL A 692 4.76 28.90 44.51
CA VAL A 692 6.15 28.81 44.01
C VAL A 692 6.78 30.20 43.97
N ASP A 693 7.30 30.66 45.10
CA ASP A 693 8.12 31.87 45.23
C ASP A 693 9.54 31.58 45.79
N GLU A 694 9.88 30.31 46.01
CA GLU A 694 11.15 29.85 46.64
C GLU A 694 12.07 29.06 45.69
N ALA A 695 12.09 29.41 44.40
CA ALA A 695 12.99 28.83 43.40
C ALA A 695 13.67 29.94 42.57
N GLY A 696 14.91 30.28 42.92
CA GLY A 696 15.65 31.38 42.31
C GLY A 696 16.49 30.98 41.09
N GLU A 697 16.60 31.94 40.16
CA GLU A 697 17.58 32.11 39.09
C GLU A 697 17.55 31.13 37.87
N GLU A 698 17.55 31.75 36.69
CA GLU A 698 17.73 31.22 35.32
C GLU A 698 17.01 29.92 34.88
N PHE A 699 15.75 30.07 34.47
CA PHE A 699 15.11 29.18 33.48
C PHE A 699 14.83 29.92 32.17
N THR A 700 15.61 29.63 31.12
CA THR A 700 15.45 30.24 29.78
C THR A 700 15.33 29.15 28.71
N PRO A 701 14.16 28.95 28.08
CA PRO A 701 13.97 27.94 27.03
C PRO A 701 14.81 28.19 25.77
N SER A 702 15.34 27.13 25.18
CA SER A 702 16.45 27.14 24.22
C SER A 702 16.08 27.40 22.74
N TRP A 703 14.97 28.08 22.44
CA TRP A 703 14.44 28.20 21.06
C TRP A 703 14.71 29.54 20.35
N THR A 704 15.60 30.39 20.85
CA THR A 704 15.95 31.69 20.24
C THR A 704 17.35 31.78 19.65
N TRP A 705 17.39 31.67 18.31
CA TRP A 705 18.37 32.26 17.38
C TRP A 705 19.81 31.70 17.34
N GLY A 706 20.43 31.86 16.16
CA GLY A 706 21.86 31.73 15.97
C GLY A 706 22.35 32.60 14.81
N ILE A 707 23.54 33.19 14.97
CA ILE A 707 24.47 33.68 13.94
C ILE A 707 25.83 33.97 14.64
N ALA A 708 26.93 33.88 13.89
CA ALA A 708 28.33 33.91 14.36
C ALA A 708 28.84 35.37 14.65
N PRO A 709 30.15 35.68 14.97
CA PRO A 709 31.36 34.82 14.93
C PRO A 709 32.49 35.08 15.99
N ARG A 710 33.54 34.21 16.01
CA ARG A 710 34.96 34.65 16.14
C ARG A 710 36.06 33.58 15.84
N ILE A 711 36.76 33.79 14.73
CA ILE A 711 38.21 33.59 14.47
C ILE A 711 38.98 32.45 15.17
N ARG A 712 39.40 31.44 14.38
CA ARG A 712 40.84 31.08 14.16
C ARG A 712 40.96 30.24 12.86
N ARG A 713 42.04 30.43 12.09
CA ARG A 713 42.26 29.83 10.76
C ARG A 713 43.63 29.14 10.65
N VAL A 714 43.79 28.32 9.59
CA VAL A 714 44.96 27.51 9.18
C VAL A 714 45.09 26.15 9.91
N LYS A 715 44.84 25.06 9.16
CA LYS A 715 45.20 23.69 9.53
C LYS A 715 46.68 23.39 9.20
N CYS A 716 47.25 22.45 9.96
CA CYS A 716 48.53 21.78 9.65
C CYS A 716 48.53 21.17 8.23
N GLY A 717 49.71 21.02 7.62
CA GLY A 717 49.89 20.19 6.42
C GLY A 717 50.24 18.73 6.74
N GLU A 718 50.47 18.43 8.03
CA GLU A 718 50.81 17.11 8.59
C GLU A 718 52.08 16.44 8.05
N GLU A 719 52.90 17.17 7.29
CA GLU A 719 54.20 16.68 6.84
C GLU A 719 55.14 16.47 8.04
N LYS A 720 55.74 15.28 8.17
CA LYS A 720 56.62 14.91 9.29
C LYS A 720 58.09 15.00 8.87
N PRO A 721 59.02 15.46 9.73
CA PRO A 721 58.81 15.82 11.14
C PRO A 721 58.30 17.26 11.39
N LYS A 722 58.22 18.13 10.37
CA LYS A 722 57.66 19.48 10.52
C LYS A 722 56.86 19.91 9.29
N CYS A 723 55.65 20.39 9.53
CA CYS A 723 54.74 20.78 8.45
C CYS A 723 55.22 22.06 7.72
N HIS A 724 55.03 22.15 6.40
CA HIS A 724 55.60 23.27 5.63
C HIS A 724 54.97 24.62 6.05
N ARG A 725 53.66 24.63 6.31
CA ARG A 725 52.92 25.80 6.84
C ARG A 725 53.31 26.19 8.27
N CYS A 726 53.87 25.26 9.03
CA CYS A 726 54.34 25.46 10.39
C CYS A 726 55.70 26.15 10.35
N ALA A 727 56.62 25.60 9.55
CA ALA A 727 57.95 26.15 9.33
C ALA A 727 57.90 27.57 8.72
N SER A 728 57.11 27.79 7.67
CA SER A 728 57.01 29.09 6.98
C SER A 728 56.32 30.19 7.80
N THR A 729 55.69 29.85 8.93
CA THR A 729 55.09 30.82 9.86
C THR A 729 55.79 30.88 11.22
N GLY A 730 56.99 30.29 11.34
CA GLY A 730 57.81 30.36 12.55
C GLY A 730 57.26 29.59 13.76
N ARG A 731 56.34 28.63 13.54
CA ARG A 731 55.66 27.89 14.61
C ARG A 731 56.23 26.48 14.76
N ALA A 732 56.30 26.01 16.01
CA ALA A 732 56.63 24.62 16.32
C ALA A 732 55.59 23.66 15.72
N CYS A 733 56.02 22.44 15.42
CA CYS A 733 55.18 21.37 14.88
C CYS A 733 55.43 20.11 15.72
N ASP A 734 54.36 19.45 16.16
CA ASP A 734 54.35 18.67 17.41
C ASP A 734 54.70 17.17 17.24
N TYR A 735 55.45 16.84 16.20
CA TYR A 735 55.82 15.45 15.89
C TYR A 735 57.13 15.05 16.58
N LYS A 736 57.04 14.06 17.48
CA LYS A 736 58.21 13.50 18.18
C LYS A 736 59.05 12.63 17.25
N ASN A 737 60.37 12.78 17.32
CA ASN A 737 61.33 12.09 16.46
C ASN A 737 61.51 10.60 16.83
N ALA A 738 61.66 9.76 15.82
CA ALA A 738 62.35 8.47 15.90
C ALA A 738 63.37 8.40 14.74
N SER A 739 64.55 7.80 14.98
CA SER A 739 65.72 7.91 14.09
C SER A 739 65.81 6.77 13.06
N PRO A 740 66.37 6.97 11.84
CA PRO A 740 66.33 5.98 10.75
C PRO A 740 67.68 5.29 10.45
N PHE A 741 67.61 4.01 10.03
CA PHE A 741 68.56 3.29 9.14
C PHE A 741 67.68 2.34 8.28
N SER A 742 67.72 2.27 6.95
CA SER A 742 68.82 1.93 6.01
C SER A 742 69.18 0.42 6.04
N SER A 743 69.32 -0.34 4.93
CA SER A 743 68.95 -0.16 3.50
C SER A 743 69.20 -1.47 2.70
N VAL A 744 69.00 -1.46 1.37
CA VAL A 744 69.70 -2.31 0.35
C VAL A 744 69.28 -3.80 0.10
N LEU A 745 68.66 -3.99 -1.09
CA LEU A 745 68.79 -5.09 -2.10
C LEU A 745 68.11 -6.50 -2.03
N THR A 746 67.80 -6.96 -3.27
CA THR A 746 67.78 -8.34 -3.85
C THR A 746 66.59 -9.32 -3.70
N GLN A 747 65.74 -9.31 -4.75
CA GLN A 747 65.20 -10.43 -5.57
C GLN A 747 64.89 -11.84 -4.99
N LYS A 748 63.64 -12.29 -5.27
CA LYS A 748 63.15 -13.69 -5.40
C LYS A 748 63.17 -14.50 -4.07
N LYS A 749 62.31 -15.51 -3.84
CA LYS A 749 61.52 -16.38 -4.75
C LYS A 749 60.21 -16.82 -4.05
N ARG A 750 59.24 -17.41 -4.77
CA ARG A 750 58.03 -18.00 -4.17
C ARG A 750 58.35 -19.27 -3.35
N THR A 751 57.78 -19.37 -2.15
CA THR A 751 57.41 -20.63 -1.44
C THR A 751 56.23 -20.34 -0.52
N THR A 752 55.50 -21.37 -0.08
CA THR A 752 54.19 -21.25 0.60
C THR A 752 54.27 -21.50 2.11
N SER A 753 54.06 -20.47 2.91
CA SER A 753 53.61 -20.55 4.31
C SER A 753 53.00 -19.20 4.76
N ASP A 754 52.33 -19.21 5.92
CA ASP A 754 51.98 -18.03 6.73
C ASP A 754 51.07 -16.95 6.10
N LEU A 755 49.86 -17.34 5.71
CA LEU A 755 48.75 -16.39 5.52
C LEU A 755 48.10 -16.04 6.87
N SER A 756 48.78 -15.24 7.69
CA SER A 756 48.20 -14.59 8.87
C SER A 756 48.57 -13.10 8.90
N SER A 757 47.76 -12.27 9.56
CA SER A 757 47.93 -10.81 9.65
C SER A 757 47.89 -10.03 8.31
N SER A 758 46.78 -10.13 7.57
CA SER A 758 46.36 -9.06 6.64
C SER A 758 44.85 -9.07 6.36
N MET A 759 44.09 -8.26 7.11
CA MET A 759 42.69 -7.86 6.84
C MET A 759 42.26 -6.77 7.84
N GLN A 760 42.67 -5.52 7.59
CA GLN A 760 41.90 -4.36 8.06
C GLN A 760 41.22 -3.73 6.84
N PRO A 761 39.90 -3.47 6.87
CA PRO A 761 39.20 -2.89 5.73
C PRO A 761 39.45 -1.37 5.67
N ASP A 762 39.91 -0.89 4.51
CA ASP A 762 39.99 0.53 4.22
C ASP A 762 38.60 1.03 3.77
N ILE A 763 37.92 1.82 4.61
CA ILE A 763 36.53 2.25 4.41
C ILE A 763 36.51 3.73 4.00
N THR A 764 36.86 3.99 2.74
CA THR A 764 37.01 5.35 2.19
C THR A 764 36.13 5.65 0.96
N THR A 765 35.42 4.67 0.40
CA THR A 765 34.72 4.76 -0.89
C THR A 765 33.28 5.29 -0.88
N TYR A 766 32.69 5.58 0.29
CA TYR A 766 31.30 6.06 0.38
C TYR A 766 31.17 7.31 1.28
N PRO A 767 30.33 8.30 0.90
CA PRO A 767 30.06 9.52 1.69
C PRO A 767 29.10 9.27 2.86
N VAL A 768 29.36 8.20 3.61
CA VAL A 768 28.56 7.71 4.74
C VAL A 768 28.51 8.76 5.85
N GLN A 769 27.30 9.11 6.29
CA GLN A 769 27.08 10.06 7.38
C GLN A 769 27.53 9.47 8.74
N GLN A 770 27.83 10.31 9.73
CA GLN A 770 28.51 9.88 10.97
C GLN A 770 27.70 8.83 11.77
N HIS A 771 26.37 8.86 11.71
CA HIS A 771 25.49 7.86 12.33
C HIS A 771 25.54 6.47 11.65
N GLU A 772 25.62 6.39 10.32
CA GLU A 772 25.62 5.14 9.56
C GLU A 772 26.94 4.39 9.82
N ARG A 773 28.06 5.13 9.93
CA ARG A 773 29.36 4.55 10.34
C ARG A 773 29.30 3.93 11.74
N ARG A 774 28.68 4.60 12.71
CA ARG A 774 28.48 4.08 14.08
C ARG A 774 27.62 2.82 14.09
N SER A 775 26.51 2.79 13.34
CA SER A 775 25.66 1.60 13.24
C SER A 775 26.40 0.44 12.55
N PHE A 776 27.22 0.70 11.54
CA PHE A 776 28.05 -0.33 10.90
C PHE A 776 29.18 -0.84 11.83
N GLU A 777 29.82 0.03 12.60
CA GLU A 777 30.81 -0.32 13.62
C GLU A 777 30.18 -1.19 14.73
N TYR A 778 28.99 -0.84 15.20
CA TYR A 778 28.23 -1.67 16.14
C TYR A 778 27.84 -3.03 15.55
N TYR A 779 27.56 -3.11 14.25
CA TYR A 779 27.35 -4.39 13.58
C TYR A 779 28.60 -5.26 13.64
N PHE A 780 29.75 -4.70 13.25
CA PHE A 780 31.02 -5.40 13.18
C PHE A 780 31.50 -5.90 14.55
N HIS A 781 31.33 -5.10 15.61
CA HIS A 781 31.84 -5.42 16.94
C HIS A 781 30.83 -6.07 17.91
N ARG A 782 29.51 -5.95 17.67
CA ARG A 782 28.47 -6.47 18.59
C ARG A 782 27.37 -7.25 17.88
N ALA A 783 26.60 -6.62 16.99
CA ALA A 783 25.37 -7.24 16.49
C ALA A 783 25.64 -8.47 15.58
N GLY A 784 26.58 -8.40 14.64
CA GLY A 784 26.96 -9.52 13.78
C GLY A 784 27.44 -10.75 14.57
N PRO A 785 28.43 -10.61 15.47
CA PRO A 785 28.89 -11.69 16.34
C PRO A 785 27.82 -12.26 17.29
N ALA A 786 26.86 -11.44 17.74
CA ALA A 786 25.75 -11.90 18.59
C ALA A 786 24.66 -12.64 17.79
N LEU A 787 24.37 -12.18 16.57
CA LEU A 787 23.48 -12.85 15.62
C LEU A 787 24.03 -14.20 15.13
N SER A 788 25.36 -14.32 15.04
CA SER A 788 26.00 -15.49 14.42
C SER A 788 26.18 -16.70 15.33
N GLY A 789 26.05 -16.52 16.64
CA GLY A 789 26.36 -17.55 17.63
C GLY A 789 27.72 -18.19 17.38
N VAL A 790 27.75 -19.52 17.32
CA VAL A 790 28.93 -20.33 16.97
C VAL A 790 28.73 -21.04 15.62
N LEU A 791 27.49 -21.26 15.20
CA LEU A 791 27.16 -22.08 14.03
C LEU A 791 27.09 -21.29 12.71
N ASP A 792 26.81 -19.97 12.76
CA ASP A 792 26.50 -19.11 11.60
C ASP A 792 27.50 -17.96 11.37
N VAL A 793 28.70 -18.02 11.98
CA VAL A 793 29.77 -17.02 11.85
C VAL A 793 30.11 -16.71 10.38
N ASN A 794 30.16 -17.72 9.52
CA ASN A 794 30.49 -17.55 8.10
C ASN A 794 29.39 -16.81 7.30
N PHE A 795 28.14 -16.82 7.77
CA PHE A 795 27.06 -16.08 7.13
C PHE A 795 27.13 -14.59 7.52
N TRP A 796 27.02 -14.29 8.81
CA TRP A 796 26.95 -12.90 9.31
C TRP A 796 28.29 -12.15 9.25
N CYS A 797 29.39 -12.78 9.67
CA CYS A 797 30.72 -12.17 9.65
C CYS A 797 31.50 -12.46 8.35
N GLY A 798 30.95 -13.31 7.47
CA GLY A 798 31.49 -13.59 6.14
C GLY A 798 30.62 -13.00 5.04
N ILE A 799 29.66 -13.77 4.52
CA ILE A 799 28.86 -13.42 3.33
C ILE A 799 28.16 -12.06 3.44
N VAL A 800 27.46 -11.79 4.56
CA VAL A 800 26.75 -10.51 4.78
C VAL A 800 27.69 -9.32 4.65
N LEU A 801 28.90 -9.38 5.23
CA LEU A 801 29.93 -8.35 5.11
C LEU A 801 30.60 -8.29 3.72
N GLN A 802 30.68 -9.41 3.00
CA GLN A 802 31.23 -9.44 1.64
C GLN A 802 30.25 -8.80 0.65
N THR A 803 28.98 -9.20 0.65
CA THR A 803 27.94 -8.63 -0.22
C THR A 803 27.73 -7.15 0.06
N CYS A 804 27.79 -6.73 1.33
CA CYS A 804 27.74 -5.32 1.75
C CYS A 804 28.75 -4.41 1.03
N ARG A 805 29.96 -4.90 0.71
CA ARG A 805 30.99 -4.10 0.01
C ARG A 805 30.65 -3.81 -1.45
N SER A 806 29.80 -4.62 -2.08
CA SER A 806 29.40 -4.48 -3.48
C SER A 806 27.97 -3.97 -3.65
N GLU A 807 27.12 -4.09 -2.63
CA GLU A 807 25.68 -3.84 -2.71
C GLU A 807 25.21 -2.83 -1.65
N PRO A 808 24.96 -1.56 -2.05
CA PRO A 808 24.45 -0.52 -1.15
C PRO A 808 23.12 -0.89 -0.46
N ALA A 809 22.27 -1.69 -1.11
CA ALA A 809 21.05 -2.20 -0.47
C ALA A 809 21.36 -3.06 0.77
N ILE A 810 22.45 -3.83 0.76
CA ILE A 810 22.88 -4.65 1.90
C ILE A 810 23.55 -3.79 2.98
N TRP A 811 24.29 -2.74 2.60
CA TRP A 811 24.78 -1.74 3.56
C TRP A 811 23.63 -1.11 4.35
N ASP A 812 22.60 -0.64 3.64
CA ASP A 812 21.40 -0.02 4.22
C ASP A 812 20.63 -0.97 5.14
N ALA A 813 20.51 -2.24 4.73
CA ALA A 813 19.89 -3.29 5.54
C ALA A 813 20.68 -3.53 6.85
N ILE A 814 22.02 -3.58 6.77
CA ILE A 814 22.89 -3.80 7.93
C ILE A 814 22.82 -2.63 8.91
N VAL A 815 22.91 -1.37 8.46
CA VAL A 815 22.86 -0.22 9.38
C VAL A 815 21.49 -0.06 10.04
N SER A 816 20.40 -0.36 9.31
CA SER A 816 19.04 -0.43 9.85
C SER A 816 18.92 -1.49 10.95
N MET A 817 19.22 -2.75 10.61
CA MET A 817 19.17 -3.88 11.53
C MET A 817 20.04 -3.64 12.76
N SER A 818 21.25 -3.11 12.58
CA SER A 818 22.21 -2.84 13.65
C SER A 818 21.72 -1.76 14.62
N ALA A 819 21.11 -0.68 14.12
CA ALA A 819 20.53 0.35 14.97
C ALA A 819 19.31 -0.16 15.77
N LEU A 820 18.46 -0.98 15.14
CA LEU A 820 17.37 -1.68 15.82
C LEU A 820 17.88 -2.77 16.80
N TYR A 821 19.08 -3.30 16.62
CA TYR A 821 19.71 -4.26 17.54
C TYR A 821 20.45 -3.57 18.70
N GLU A 822 21.05 -2.39 18.48
CA GLU A 822 21.63 -1.53 19.53
C GLU A 822 20.53 -0.94 20.44
N SER A 823 19.32 -0.74 19.91
CA SER A 823 18.22 -0.12 20.64
C SER A 823 16.87 -0.69 20.17
N PRO A 824 16.52 -1.93 20.55
CA PRO A 824 15.27 -2.55 20.12
C PRO A 824 14.05 -1.80 20.71
N PRO A 825 12.95 -1.64 19.94
CA PRO A 825 11.75 -1.00 20.43
C PRO A 825 11.17 -1.83 21.57
N LYS A 826 10.78 -1.17 22.67
CA LYS A 826 10.25 -1.85 23.86
C LYS A 826 9.03 -2.69 23.47
N PRO A 827 9.10 -4.03 23.49
CA PRO A 827 8.02 -4.87 23.00
C PRO A 827 6.80 -4.71 23.91
N LYS A 828 5.62 -4.52 23.31
CA LYS A 828 4.37 -4.75 24.04
C LYS A 828 4.27 -6.24 24.35
N PRO A 829 3.85 -6.66 25.56
CA PRO A 829 3.71 -8.07 25.88
C PRO A 829 2.52 -8.64 25.10
N GLN A 830 2.82 -9.27 23.97
CA GLN A 830 1.90 -10.06 23.18
C GLN A 830 2.51 -11.46 23.04
N PHE A 831 1.78 -12.49 23.48
CA PHE A 831 2.05 -13.84 23.03
C PHE A 831 1.58 -13.93 21.57
N ILE A 832 2.48 -14.22 20.64
CA ILE A 832 2.23 -14.06 19.21
C ILE A 832 1.82 -15.39 18.57
N LEU A 833 0.73 -15.36 17.79
CA LEU A 833 0.59 -16.19 16.60
C LEU A 833 -0.43 -15.63 15.60
N GLU A 834 -1.40 -14.82 16.04
CA GLU A 834 -2.27 -14.02 15.15
C GLU A 834 -2.27 -12.52 15.51
N THR A 835 -2.11 -11.67 14.48
CA THR A 835 -2.39 -10.22 14.50
C THR A 835 -1.56 -9.30 15.45
N SER A 836 -0.23 -9.45 15.48
CA SER A 836 0.63 -8.31 15.84
C SER A 836 0.72 -7.33 14.66
N GLY A 837 0.39 -6.06 14.91
CA GLY A 837 0.65 -4.95 13.98
C GLY A 837 1.96 -4.23 14.32
N PRO A 838 2.45 -3.33 13.46
CA PRO A 838 3.68 -2.58 13.73
C PRO A 838 3.55 -1.74 15.01
N ILE A 839 4.66 -1.64 15.74
CA ILE A 839 4.78 -0.92 17.02
C ILE A 839 4.42 0.58 16.88
N ASN A 840 3.61 1.11 17.81
CA ASN A 840 3.18 2.52 17.86
C ASN A 840 4.38 3.49 17.98
N ASP A 841 4.30 4.66 17.33
CA ASP A 841 5.32 5.71 17.42
C ASP A 841 5.61 6.21 18.85
N GLU A 842 4.63 6.12 19.77
CA GLU A 842 4.77 6.45 21.20
C GLU A 842 5.90 5.69 21.94
N THR A 843 6.50 4.68 21.29
CA THR A 843 7.59 3.85 21.83
C THR A 843 8.87 3.87 20.98
N ARG A 844 8.91 4.65 19.90
CA ARG A 844 10.06 4.77 19.00
C ARG A 844 10.92 5.98 19.37
N THR A 845 12.24 5.80 19.38
CA THR A 845 13.21 6.90 19.51
C THR A 845 13.64 7.39 18.13
N GLU A 846 14.29 8.55 18.06
CA GLU A 846 14.86 9.13 16.83
C GLU A 846 15.66 8.11 15.99
N ARG A 847 16.51 7.29 16.62
CA ARG A 847 17.24 6.19 15.96
C ARG A 847 16.36 5.13 15.30
N HIS A 848 15.15 4.90 15.81
CA HIS A 848 14.21 3.99 15.16
C HIS A 848 13.72 4.60 13.85
N HIS A 849 13.44 5.90 13.82
CA HIS A 849 13.06 6.60 12.59
C HIS A 849 14.22 6.65 11.59
N GLU A 850 15.46 6.89 12.03
CA GLU A 850 16.67 6.74 11.20
C GLU A 850 16.78 5.32 10.59
N ALA A 851 16.67 4.28 11.44
CA ALA A 851 16.78 2.89 11.02
C ALA A 851 15.67 2.45 10.04
N LEU A 852 14.44 2.95 10.23
CA LEU A 852 13.34 2.71 9.30
C LEU A 852 13.54 3.44 7.96
N GLY A 853 14.21 4.60 7.97
CA GLY A 853 14.67 5.28 6.76
C GLY A 853 15.63 4.42 5.95
N TRP A 854 16.68 3.88 6.58
CA TRP A 854 17.62 2.95 5.93
C TRP A 854 16.94 1.65 5.48
N TYR A 855 16.00 1.09 6.26
CA TYR A 855 15.23 -0.08 5.82
C TYR A 855 14.43 0.22 4.55
N SER A 856 13.75 1.36 4.49
CA SER A 856 12.98 1.76 3.30
C SER A 856 13.88 2.01 2.10
N ARG A 857 15.07 2.59 2.29
CA ARG A 857 16.08 2.82 1.23
C ARG A 857 16.57 1.49 0.64
N SER A 858 16.91 0.53 1.51
CA SER A 858 17.28 -0.83 1.15
C SER A 858 16.18 -1.55 0.38
N LEU A 859 14.94 -1.55 0.92
CA LEU A 859 13.81 -2.28 0.34
C LEU A 859 13.43 -1.76 -1.04
N THR A 860 13.40 -0.43 -1.24
CA THR A 860 13.15 0.19 -2.55
C THR A 860 14.25 -0.18 -3.55
N SER A 861 15.53 -0.09 -3.13
CA SER A 861 16.69 -0.42 -3.99
C SER A 861 16.68 -1.88 -4.45
N LEU A 862 16.39 -2.82 -3.54
CA LEU A 862 16.27 -4.24 -3.88
C LEU A 862 15.07 -4.52 -4.79
N HIS A 863 13.89 -3.98 -4.45
CA HIS A 863 12.67 -4.17 -5.24
C HIS A 863 12.85 -3.67 -6.68
N ARG A 864 13.53 -2.53 -6.86
CA ARG A 864 13.93 -2.01 -8.18
C ARG A 864 14.80 -3.02 -8.94
N LYS A 865 15.88 -3.53 -8.35
CA LYS A 865 16.76 -4.53 -9.00
C LYS A 865 16.03 -5.83 -9.35
N VAL A 866 15.12 -6.29 -8.49
CA VAL A 866 14.31 -7.50 -8.75
C VAL A 866 13.38 -7.28 -9.94
N ASN A 867 12.66 -6.16 -9.98
CA ASN A 867 11.74 -5.84 -11.08
C ASN A 867 12.48 -5.55 -12.41
N GLN A 868 13.71 -5.05 -12.35
CA GLN A 868 14.60 -4.88 -13.50
C GLN A 868 15.28 -6.19 -13.95
N GLY A 869 15.13 -7.30 -13.23
CA GLY A 869 15.78 -8.58 -13.53
C GLY A 869 17.31 -8.58 -13.31
N THR A 870 17.84 -7.59 -12.59
CA THR A 870 19.27 -7.36 -12.36
C THR A 870 19.76 -7.76 -10.96
N ALA A 871 18.85 -8.19 -10.08
CA ALA A 871 19.21 -8.66 -8.74
C ALA A 871 19.89 -10.05 -8.78
N ASP A 872 21.13 -10.13 -8.29
CA ASP A 872 21.77 -11.41 -8.01
C ASP A 872 21.09 -12.12 -6.82
N ILE A 873 20.98 -13.46 -6.92
CA ILE A 873 20.24 -14.26 -5.96
C ILE A 873 20.85 -14.28 -4.55
N VAL A 874 22.17 -14.19 -4.41
CA VAL A 874 22.81 -14.08 -3.08
C VAL A 874 22.38 -12.78 -2.42
N VAL A 875 22.29 -11.69 -3.19
CA VAL A 875 21.83 -10.38 -2.71
C VAL A 875 20.37 -10.46 -2.25
N VAL A 876 19.49 -11.12 -3.01
CA VAL A 876 18.08 -11.32 -2.63
C VAL A 876 17.96 -12.15 -1.35
N LEU A 877 18.66 -13.30 -1.25
CA LEU A 877 18.57 -14.19 -0.09
C LEU A 877 19.20 -13.59 1.17
N VAL A 878 20.33 -12.87 1.05
CA VAL A 878 20.93 -12.11 2.15
C VAL A 878 19.99 -10.99 2.61
N SER A 879 19.34 -10.28 1.68
CA SER A 879 18.32 -9.28 2.03
C SER A 879 17.15 -9.90 2.80
N CYS A 880 16.61 -11.04 2.35
CA CYS A 880 15.53 -11.73 3.05
C CYS A 880 15.91 -12.12 4.49
N ALA A 881 17.15 -12.53 4.74
CA ALA A 881 17.64 -12.84 6.09
C ALA A 881 17.69 -11.59 6.99
N ILE A 882 18.26 -10.48 6.49
CA ILE A 882 18.39 -9.23 7.25
C ILE A 882 17.01 -8.57 7.47
N PHE A 883 16.17 -8.54 6.45
CA PHE A 883 14.81 -7.99 6.54
C PHE A 883 13.94 -8.79 7.51
N SER A 884 14.12 -10.12 7.58
CA SER A 884 13.44 -10.94 8.59
C SER A 884 13.78 -10.49 10.01
N ILE A 885 15.04 -10.15 10.33
CA ILE A 885 15.41 -9.56 11.63
C ILE A 885 14.71 -8.21 11.81
N ILE A 886 14.76 -7.33 10.82
CA ILE A 886 14.19 -5.98 10.90
C ILE A 886 12.67 -6.03 11.17
N GLU A 887 11.95 -6.99 10.58
CA GLU A 887 10.53 -7.22 10.85
C GLU A 887 10.29 -7.88 12.22
N VAL A 888 11.12 -8.83 12.67
CA VAL A 888 11.00 -9.41 14.02
C VAL A 888 11.27 -8.37 15.12
N LEU A 889 12.31 -7.56 14.99
CA LEU A 889 12.63 -6.46 15.91
C LEU A 889 11.51 -5.40 15.93
N GLN A 890 10.74 -5.26 14.84
CA GLN A 890 9.53 -4.43 14.79
C GLN A 890 8.24 -5.11 15.27
N GLY A 891 8.29 -6.39 15.69
CA GLY A 891 7.15 -7.17 16.15
C GLY A 891 6.25 -7.76 15.04
N ASN A 892 6.66 -7.64 13.77
CA ASN A 892 5.90 -8.06 12.59
C ASN A 892 6.29 -9.47 12.12
N LEU A 893 6.11 -10.47 12.99
CA LEU A 893 6.51 -11.86 12.70
C LEU A 893 5.91 -12.42 11.40
N TRP A 894 4.70 -11.99 11.01
CA TRP A 894 4.09 -12.46 9.77
C TRP A 894 4.88 -12.06 8.51
N ALA A 895 5.45 -10.84 8.49
CA ALA A 895 6.30 -10.42 7.38
C ALA A 895 7.60 -11.23 7.33
N ALA A 896 8.24 -11.46 8.48
CA ALA A 896 9.43 -12.31 8.57
C ALA A 896 9.17 -13.75 8.09
N VAL A 897 8.09 -14.40 8.54
CA VAL A 897 7.70 -15.75 8.11
C VAL A 897 7.38 -15.81 6.61
N MET A 898 6.78 -14.75 6.05
CA MET A 898 6.55 -14.65 4.60
C MET A 898 7.85 -14.45 3.80
N MET A 899 8.78 -13.62 4.29
CA MET A 899 10.11 -13.44 3.68
C MET A 899 10.93 -14.73 3.69
N GLN A 900 10.92 -15.44 4.83
CA GLN A 900 11.50 -16.75 5.00
C GLN A 900 10.94 -17.76 3.98
N LYS A 901 9.61 -17.87 3.87
CA LYS A 901 8.97 -18.72 2.86
C LYS A 901 9.44 -18.38 1.44
N HIS A 902 9.43 -17.09 1.07
CA HIS A 902 9.83 -16.67 -0.27
C HIS A 902 11.31 -16.96 -0.56
N ALA A 903 12.21 -16.86 0.43
CA ALA A 903 13.60 -17.27 0.29
C ALA A 903 13.74 -18.79 0.07
N THR A 904 13.03 -19.62 0.85
CA THR A 904 13.05 -21.08 0.71
C THR A 904 12.44 -21.56 -0.61
N ASP A 905 11.38 -20.91 -1.10
CA ASP A 905 10.79 -21.16 -2.44
C ASP A 905 11.78 -20.79 -3.58
N LEU A 906 12.48 -19.65 -3.45
CA LEU A 906 13.48 -19.19 -4.41
C LEU A 906 14.71 -20.11 -4.46
N ILE A 907 15.24 -20.51 -3.30
CA ILE A 907 16.31 -21.51 -3.16
C ILE A 907 15.96 -22.80 -3.93
N MET A 908 14.75 -23.32 -3.73
CA MET A 908 14.29 -24.54 -4.40
C MET A 908 14.19 -24.39 -5.92
N THR A 909 13.70 -23.25 -6.41
CA THR A 909 13.61 -22.97 -7.85
C THR A 909 15.00 -22.88 -8.49
N THR A 910 15.96 -22.25 -7.82
CA THR A 910 17.35 -22.15 -8.31
C THR A 910 18.10 -23.47 -8.25
N MET A 911 17.96 -24.25 -7.18
CA MET A 911 18.59 -25.57 -7.07
C MET A 911 18.04 -26.56 -8.12
N ALA A 912 16.76 -26.43 -8.50
CA ALA A 912 16.14 -27.26 -9.54
C ALA A 912 16.52 -26.84 -10.98
N THR A 913 16.99 -25.60 -11.20
CA THR A 913 17.30 -25.04 -12.54
C THR A 913 18.79 -24.92 -12.83
N THR A 914 19.64 -24.85 -11.80
CA THR A 914 21.09 -24.66 -11.95
C THR A 914 21.78 -25.94 -12.42
N LYS A 915 22.38 -25.91 -13.62
CA LYS A 915 23.15 -27.05 -14.18
C LYS A 915 24.63 -27.06 -13.79
N ASP A 916 25.20 -25.91 -13.41
CA ASP A 916 26.59 -25.81 -12.95
C ASP A 916 26.67 -25.86 -11.42
N THR A 917 26.88 -27.07 -10.90
CA THR A 917 27.07 -27.33 -9.47
C THR A 917 28.47 -26.96 -8.95
N LYS A 918 29.36 -26.44 -9.81
CA LYS A 918 30.72 -26.02 -9.46
C LYS A 918 30.90 -24.50 -9.41
N SER A 919 29.90 -23.73 -9.84
CA SER A 919 29.88 -22.28 -9.71
C SER A 919 30.06 -21.83 -8.26
N ALA A 920 30.87 -20.79 -8.04
CA ALA A 920 31.07 -20.19 -6.72
C ALA A 920 29.75 -19.71 -6.07
N THR A 921 28.79 -19.27 -6.88
CA THR A 921 27.44 -18.91 -6.42
C THR A 921 26.69 -20.12 -5.89
N TYR A 922 26.73 -21.25 -6.60
CA TYR A 922 26.08 -22.50 -6.17
C TYR A 922 26.73 -23.07 -4.89
N ILE A 923 28.07 -23.01 -4.80
CA ILE A 923 28.82 -23.42 -3.61
C ILE A 923 28.45 -22.54 -2.41
N THR A 924 28.48 -21.20 -2.55
CA THR A 924 28.06 -20.27 -1.48
C THR A 924 26.62 -20.51 -1.03
N LEU A 925 25.71 -20.70 -1.99
CA LEU A 925 24.30 -20.96 -1.72
C LEU A 925 24.12 -22.26 -0.93
N THR A 926 24.69 -23.37 -1.40
CA THR A 926 24.54 -24.70 -0.75
C THR A 926 25.33 -24.88 0.55
N THR A 927 26.47 -24.19 0.73
CA THR A 927 27.34 -24.38 1.92
C THR A 927 27.15 -23.33 3.03
N MET A 928 26.56 -22.17 2.73
CA MET A 928 26.41 -21.09 3.72
C MET A 928 24.96 -20.58 3.83
N ILE A 929 24.31 -20.27 2.71
CA ILE A 929 22.97 -19.66 2.73
C ILE A 929 21.89 -20.68 3.09
N VAL A 930 21.87 -21.83 2.42
CA VAL A 930 20.86 -22.88 2.65
C VAL A 930 20.93 -23.48 4.07
N PRO A 931 22.11 -23.80 4.64
CA PRO A 931 22.20 -24.23 6.04
C PRO A 931 21.67 -23.20 7.05
N PHE A 932 21.85 -21.89 6.81
CA PHE A 932 21.27 -20.82 7.63
C PHE A 932 19.73 -20.83 7.54
N PHE A 933 19.17 -20.85 6.32
CA PHE A 933 17.70 -20.89 6.16
C PHE A 933 17.09 -22.20 6.71
N MET A 934 17.76 -23.35 6.61
CA MET A 934 17.31 -24.59 7.25
C MET A 934 17.32 -24.51 8.78
N ARG A 935 18.30 -23.82 9.40
CA ARG A 935 18.31 -23.54 10.85
C ARG A 935 17.15 -22.65 11.26
N MET A 936 16.87 -21.62 10.47
CA MET A 936 15.76 -20.69 10.69
C MET A 936 14.39 -21.39 10.51
N ASP A 937 14.26 -22.28 9.52
CA ASP A 937 13.06 -23.09 9.24
C ASP A 937 12.76 -24.09 10.35
N ALA A 938 13.78 -24.72 10.95
CA ALA A 938 13.63 -25.72 12.01
C ALA A 938 12.90 -25.20 13.27
N PHE A 939 12.87 -23.88 13.47
CA PHE A 939 12.25 -23.25 14.63
C PHE A 939 10.73 -22.98 14.45
N GLY A 940 10.25 -22.75 13.22
CA GLY A 940 8.81 -22.52 12.95
C GLY A 940 7.92 -23.74 13.22
N LEU A 941 8.53 -24.89 13.50
CA LEU A 941 7.93 -26.22 13.63
C LEU A 941 7.22 -26.45 14.98
N VAL A 942 7.37 -25.53 15.94
CA VAL A 942 7.11 -25.80 17.36
C VAL A 942 5.68 -25.46 17.81
N LEU A 943 5.13 -24.35 17.33
CA LEU A 943 3.94 -23.71 17.93
C LEU A 943 2.70 -23.68 17.02
N ASN A 944 2.81 -24.06 15.75
CA ASN A 944 1.68 -24.10 14.81
C ASN A 944 1.93 -25.16 13.72
N ASP A 945 0.86 -25.80 13.23
CA ASP A 945 0.96 -26.93 12.28
C ASP A 945 0.73 -26.53 10.81
N ASP A 946 0.04 -25.41 10.56
CA ASP A 946 -0.34 -24.97 9.21
C ASP A 946 0.64 -24.00 8.52
N LEU A 947 1.70 -23.55 9.20
CA LEU A 947 2.69 -22.60 8.63
C LEU A 947 3.71 -23.27 7.69
N VAL A 948 3.19 -23.84 6.58
CA VAL A 948 3.72 -23.98 5.19
C VAL A 948 5.15 -24.48 4.91
N VAL A 949 6.13 -24.26 5.79
CA VAL A 949 7.58 -24.30 5.52
C VAL A 949 8.17 -25.71 5.47
N SER A 950 7.66 -26.66 6.28
CA SER A 950 8.30 -27.97 6.50
C SER A 950 8.44 -28.85 5.26
N ARG A 951 7.53 -28.73 4.27
CA ARG A 951 7.58 -29.52 3.02
C ARG A 951 8.71 -29.14 2.07
N ASN A 952 9.23 -27.91 2.14
CA ASN A 952 10.36 -27.50 1.30
C ASN A 952 11.70 -27.76 2.00
N SER A 953 11.83 -27.43 3.30
CA SER A 953 13.08 -27.73 4.05
C SER A 953 13.43 -29.23 4.08
N THR A 954 12.44 -30.13 4.15
CA THR A 954 12.70 -31.59 4.02
C THR A 954 13.10 -32.02 2.61
N ARG A 955 12.60 -31.35 1.56
CA ARG A 955 13.06 -31.57 0.17
C ARG A 955 14.47 -31.04 -0.07
N ILE A 956 14.84 -29.92 0.58
CA ILE A 956 16.21 -29.38 0.57
C ILE A 956 17.19 -30.38 1.21
N SER A 957 16.85 -30.95 2.38
CA SER A 957 17.64 -32.01 3.04
C SER A 957 17.95 -33.17 2.06
N GLY A 958 16.91 -33.74 1.44
CA GLY A 958 17.05 -34.83 0.47
C GLY A 958 17.78 -34.45 -0.82
N ALA A 959 17.64 -33.20 -1.29
CA ALA A 959 18.35 -32.70 -2.47
C ALA A 959 19.86 -32.49 -2.22
N LEU A 960 20.24 -32.08 -1.00
CA LEU A 960 21.65 -31.88 -0.62
C LEU A 960 22.38 -33.17 -0.23
N ARG A 961 21.67 -34.27 0.03
CA ARG A 961 22.23 -35.55 0.52
C ARG A 961 23.12 -35.38 1.76
N LEU A 962 22.61 -34.68 2.77
CA LEU A 962 23.27 -34.47 4.08
C LEU A 962 23.42 -35.75 4.94
N GLU A 963 23.21 -36.93 4.34
CA GLU A 963 23.37 -38.25 4.95
C GLU A 963 24.86 -38.68 5.03
N GLY A 964 25.75 -37.97 4.33
CA GLY A 964 27.19 -38.11 4.51
C GLY A 964 27.64 -37.52 5.86
N GLY A 965 28.42 -38.29 6.62
CA GLY A 965 28.86 -37.90 7.96
C GLY A 965 29.70 -36.61 8.01
N PHE A 966 29.66 -35.94 9.15
CA PHE A 966 30.22 -34.59 9.33
C PHE A 966 31.58 -34.59 10.04
N THR A 967 32.43 -33.63 9.67
CA THR A 967 33.79 -33.45 10.24
C THR A 967 33.96 -32.15 11.02
N THR A 968 32.91 -31.32 11.12
CA THR A 968 32.93 -30.01 11.80
C THR A 968 31.67 -29.79 12.63
N LEU A 969 31.74 -28.91 13.64
CA LEU A 969 30.62 -28.64 14.54
C LEU A 969 29.43 -27.94 13.85
N SER A 970 29.68 -27.04 12.87
CA SER A 970 28.61 -26.45 12.05
C SER A 970 28.00 -27.48 11.08
N GLY A 971 28.79 -28.44 10.59
CA GLY A 971 28.29 -29.62 9.88
C GLY A 971 27.39 -30.50 10.77
N ALA A 972 27.83 -30.79 12.00
CA ALA A 972 27.05 -31.53 12.99
C ALA A 972 25.69 -30.86 13.27
N GLY A 973 25.69 -29.55 13.50
CA GLY A 973 24.46 -28.77 13.65
C GLY A 973 23.56 -28.87 12.42
N THR A 974 24.10 -28.63 11.22
CA THR A 974 23.34 -28.70 9.96
C THR A 974 22.67 -30.07 9.75
N ALA A 975 23.39 -31.17 10.03
CA ALA A 975 22.83 -32.52 9.97
C ALA A 975 21.74 -32.77 11.03
N LEU A 976 21.88 -32.22 12.25
CA LEU A 976 20.84 -32.33 13.28
C LEU A 976 19.55 -31.59 12.88
N TYR A 977 19.68 -30.37 12.37
CA TYR A 977 18.51 -29.56 11.99
C TYR A 977 17.74 -30.17 10.81
N ALA A 978 18.42 -30.89 9.91
CA ALA A 978 17.76 -31.71 8.89
C ALA A 978 16.89 -32.82 9.53
N LEU A 979 17.43 -33.57 10.51
CA LEU A 979 16.69 -34.59 11.25
C LEU A 979 15.51 -34.00 12.06
N VAL A 980 15.64 -32.79 12.62
CA VAL A 980 14.55 -32.07 13.29
C VAL A 980 13.42 -31.71 12.31
N ALA A 981 13.76 -31.23 11.11
CA ALA A 981 12.78 -30.92 10.07
C ALA A 981 12.02 -32.16 9.57
N GLU A 982 12.73 -33.28 9.38
CA GLU A 982 12.12 -34.57 9.04
C GLU A 982 11.26 -35.13 10.18
N TRP A 983 11.72 -35.00 11.44
CA TRP A 983 10.94 -35.39 12.62
C TRP A 983 9.61 -34.62 12.70
N LYS A 984 9.56 -33.31 12.45
CA LYS A 984 8.27 -32.58 12.51
C LYS A 984 7.28 -33.09 11.46
N VAL A 985 7.74 -33.39 10.24
CA VAL A 985 6.88 -33.96 9.19
C VAL A 985 6.35 -35.31 9.66
N PHE A 986 7.20 -36.18 10.22
CA PHE A 986 6.78 -37.44 10.84
C PHE A 986 5.80 -37.23 12.01
N ASN A 987 6.02 -36.24 12.89
CA ASN A 987 5.16 -35.96 14.04
C ASN A 987 3.77 -35.47 13.62
N ARG A 988 3.66 -34.61 12.60
CA ARG A 988 2.35 -34.22 12.03
C ARG A 988 1.66 -35.42 11.37
N ASP A 989 2.38 -36.19 10.57
CA ASP A 989 1.81 -37.37 9.90
C ASP A 989 1.33 -38.42 10.94
N ALA A 990 2.05 -38.58 12.06
CA ALA A 990 1.64 -39.39 13.20
C ALA A 990 0.43 -38.80 13.94
N PHE A 991 0.39 -37.48 14.14
CA PHE A 991 -0.77 -36.82 14.75
C PHE A 991 -2.05 -37.07 13.92
N GLN A 992 -1.97 -36.86 12.61
CA GLN A 992 -3.10 -37.01 11.69
C GLN A 992 -3.57 -38.46 11.54
N ASN A 993 -2.65 -39.43 11.39
CA ASN A 993 -3.00 -40.80 10.98
C ASN A 993 -2.92 -41.85 12.11
N PHE A 994 -2.41 -41.49 13.29
CA PHE A 994 -2.32 -42.40 14.45
C PHE A 994 -3.05 -41.84 15.68
N ARG A 995 -3.01 -40.52 15.91
CA ARG A 995 -3.58 -39.89 17.14
C ARG A 995 -5.03 -39.41 17.00
N GLY A 996 -5.65 -39.57 15.82
CA GLY A 996 -7.02 -39.11 15.52
C GLY A 996 -8.06 -40.20 15.22
N VAL A 997 -7.68 -41.48 15.18
CA VAL A 997 -8.59 -42.61 14.82
C VAL A 997 -8.42 -43.74 15.82
N MET A 998 -9.50 -44.19 16.47
CA MET A 998 -9.42 -45.25 17.48
C MET A 998 -9.49 -46.69 16.92
N ASP A 999 -10.20 -46.92 15.82
CA ASP A 999 -10.70 -48.27 15.46
C ASP A 999 -9.79 -49.15 14.58
N ASP A 1000 -8.85 -48.63 13.79
CA ASP A 1000 -7.97 -49.47 12.95
C ASP A 1000 -6.48 -49.13 13.09
N ARG A 1001 -5.82 -49.81 14.04
CA ARG A 1001 -4.37 -49.73 14.27
C ARG A 1001 -3.56 -50.65 13.34
N ASN A 1002 -4.16 -51.29 12.34
CA ASN A 1002 -3.53 -52.35 11.53
C ASN A 1002 -3.32 -51.97 10.05
N THR A 1003 -3.60 -50.71 9.67
CA THR A 1003 -3.42 -50.20 8.30
C THR A 1003 -1.96 -50.23 7.83
N ALA A 1004 -1.76 -50.09 6.52
CA ALA A 1004 -0.41 -49.96 5.93
C ALA A 1004 0.29 -48.64 6.35
N GLU A 1005 -0.47 -47.61 6.67
CA GLU A 1005 0.02 -46.28 7.04
C GLU A 1005 0.63 -46.29 8.44
N VAL A 1006 0.01 -46.97 9.40
CA VAL A 1006 0.59 -47.19 10.75
C VAL A 1006 1.92 -47.95 10.65
N LYS A 1007 2.00 -48.98 9.79
CA LYS A 1007 3.23 -49.74 9.53
C LYS A 1007 4.33 -48.88 8.89
N SER A 1008 3.96 -47.97 7.99
CA SER A 1008 4.86 -46.96 7.42
C SER A 1008 5.38 -45.97 8.47
N LEU A 1009 4.51 -45.49 9.37
CA LEU A 1009 4.91 -44.62 10.49
C LEU A 1009 5.88 -45.32 11.45
N ILE A 1010 5.66 -46.59 11.80
CA ILE A 1010 6.58 -47.36 12.65
C ILE A 1010 7.96 -47.50 11.98
N ALA A 1011 8.01 -47.79 10.67
CA ALA A 1011 9.27 -47.85 9.93
C ALA A 1011 10.02 -46.50 9.92
N ARG A 1012 9.29 -45.38 9.69
CA ARG A 1012 9.85 -44.02 9.75
C ARG A 1012 10.36 -43.64 11.15
N GLN A 1013 9.66 -44.07 12.20
CA GLN A 1013 10.09 -43.86 13.59
C GLN A 1013 11.42 -44.57 13.89
N ALA A 1014 11.58 -45.81 13.39
CA ALA A 1014 12.81 -46.58 13.56
C ALA A 1014 13.99 -45.99 12.77
N ASP A 1015 13.77 -45.55 11.53
CA ASP A 1015 14.78 -44.86 10.72
C ASP A 1015 15.30 -43.58 11.40
N LEU A 1016 14.39 -42.66 11.76
CA LEU A 1016 14.75 -41.40 12.42
C LEU A 1016 15.50 -41.64 13.73
N LYS A 1017 15.07 -42.62 14.54
CA LYS A 1017 15.79 -43.03 15.77
C LYS A 1017 17.21 -43.48 15.46
N ASN A 1018 17.41 -44.34 14.46
CA ASN A 1018 18.73 -44.88 14.12
C ASN A 1018 19.66 -43.79 13.56
N ARG A 1019 19.13 -42.87 12.74
CA ARG A 1019 19.88 -41.73 12.19
C ARG A 1019 20.27 -40.71 13.27
N LEU A 1020 19.39 -40.45 14.25
CA LEU A 1020 19.71 -39.64 15.44
C LEU A 1020 20.82 -40.28 16.29
N LEU A 1021 20.75 -41.60 16.54
CA LEU A 1021 21.80 -42.31 17.30
C LEU A 1021 23.16 -42.27 16.57
N CYS A 1022 23.17 -42.54 15.26
CA CYS A 1022 24.37 -42.46 14.42
C CYS A 1022 24.96 -41.03 14.39
N TRP A 1023 24.11 -39.99 14.33
CA TRP A 1023 24.53 -38.60 14.45
C TRP A 1023 25.22 -38.32 15.80
N HIS A 1024 24.69 -38.87 16.91
CA HIS A 1024 25.27 -38.68 18.24
C HIS A 1024 26.62 -39.39 18.39
N GLU A 1025 26.76 -40.62 17.88
CA GLU A 1025 28.05 -41.33 17.83
C GLU A 1025 29.10 -40.57 17.00
N GLN A 1026 28.70 -39.97 15.88
CA GLN A 1026 29.57 -39.09 15.09
C GLN A 1026 29.95 -37.81 15.83
N LEU A 1027 29.02 -37.17 16.55
CA LEU A 1027 29.33 -35.98 17.37
C LEU A 1027 30.39 -36.31 18.43
N LEU A 1028 30.22 -37.43 19.15
CA LEU A 1028 31.15 -37.88 20.19
C LEU A 1028 32.56 -38.18 19.66
N SER A 1029 32.72 -38.46 18.36
CA SER A 1029 34.02 -38.76 17.72
C SER A 1029 34.74 -37.54 17.13
N LEU A 1030 34.14 -36.34 17.13
CA LEU A 1030 34.82 -35.11 16.69
C LEU A 1030 35.94 -34.69 17.65
N GLU A 1031 37.10 -34.28 17.12
CA GLU A 1031 38.21 -33.71 17.91
C GLU A 1031 37.80 -32.53 18.83
N ALA A 1032 36.73 -31.82 18.46
CA ALA A 1032 36.17 -30.73 19.27
C ALA A 1032 35.67 -31.21 20.63
N MET A 1033 35.18 -32.46 20.73
CA MET A 1033 34.78 -33.08 22.00
C MET A 1033 35.98 -33.30 22.91
N ASP A 1034 37.09 -33.82 22.40
CA ASP A 1034 38.29 -34.09 23.20
C ASP A 1034 38.96 -32.81 23.71
N LYS A 1035 38.92 -31.74 22.91
CA LYS A 1035 39.34 -30.39 23.33
C LYS A 1035 38.48 -29.84 24.47
N CYS A 1036 37.20 -30.22 24.55
CA CYS A 1036 36.29 -29.84 25.64
C CYS A 1036 36.40 -30.73 26.89
N LYS A 1037 36.91 -31.97 26.77
CA LYS A 1037 37.16 -32.88 27.91
C LYS A 1037 38.40 -32.49 28.73
N ASN A 1038 39.32 -31.70 28.17
CA ASN A 1038 40.63 -31.44 28.75
C ASN A 1038 40.61 -30.27 29.78
N PRO A 1039 40.89 -30.49 31.09
CA PRO A 1039 40.63 -29.48 32.13
C PRO A 1039 41.40 -28.16 31.99
N GLU A 1040 42.61 -28.19 31.45
CA GLU A 1040 43.52 -27.03 31.36
C GLU A 1040 43.04 -25.98 30.34
N ALA A 1041 42.15 -26.34 29.41
CA ALA A 1041 41.66 -25.44 28.36
C ALA A 1041 40.67 -24.36 28.85
N ARG A 1042 40.20 -24.44 30.11
CA ARG A 1042 39.14 -23.59 30.67
C ARG A 1042 39.48 -22.08 30.75
N GLY A 1043 40.73 -21.69 30.56
CA GLY A 1043 41.17 -20.28 30.57
C GLY A 1043 40.92 -19.51 29.26
N ASN A 1044 40.55 -20.17 28.15
CA ASN A 1044 40.35 -19.52 26.85
C ASN A 1044 38.86 -19.34 26.51
N SER A 1045 38.44 -18.10 26.23
CA SER A 1045 37.05 -17.74 25.90
C SER A 1045 36.49 -18.43 24.64
N SER A 1046 37.36 -18.85 23.71
CA SER A 1046 36.99 -19.65 22.53
C SER A 1046 36.59 -21.10 22.88
N ALA A 1047 37.18 -21.69 23.92
CA ALA A 1047 36.88 -23.06 24.34
C ALA A 1047 35.49 -23.14 25.01
N GLY A 1048 35.14 -22.15 25.84
CA GLY A 1048 33.81 -22.04 26.45
C GLY A 1048 32.69 -21.97 25.43
N LYS A 1049 32.85 -21.16 24.38
CA LYS A 1049 31.86 -21.06 23.29
C LYS A 1049 31.70 -22.37 22.50
N THR A 1050 32.80 -23.09 22.24
CA THR A 1050 32.73 -24.42 21.63
C THR A 1050 31.96 -25.42 22.50
N GLY A 1051 32.21 -25.41 23.81
CA GLY A 1051 31.51 -26.28 24.77
C GLY A 1051 30.01 -26.01 24.86
N GLY A 1052 29.59 -24.74 24.87
CA GLY A 1052 28.16 -24.38 24.89
C GLY A 1052 27.43 -24.71 23.59
N ALA A 1053 28.08 -24.59 22.44
CA ALA A 1053 27.51 -25.04 21.16
C ALA A 1053 27.32 -26.57 21.12
N ILE A 1054 28.26 -27.34 21.67
CA ILE A 1054 28.11 -28.79 21.86
C ILE A 1054 26.93 -29.10 22.81
N ALA A 1055 26.85 -28.40 23.95
CA ALA A 1055 25.75 -28.55 24.91
C ALA A 1055 24.38 -28.27 24.29
N LEU A 1056 24.24 -27.20 23.50
CA LEU A 1056 23.02 -26.88 22.75
C LEU A 1056 22.64 -27.99 21.77
N LEU A 1057 23.59 -28.48 20.96
CA LEU A 1057 23.31 -29.57 20.01
C LEU A 1057 22.92 -30.87 20.72
N LEU A 1058 23.52 -31.19 21.88
CA LEU A 1058 23.14 -32.33 22.71
C LEU A 1058 21.72 -32.17 23.29
N MET A 1059 21.33 -30.97 23.75
CA MET A 1059 19.96 -30.70 24.23
C MET A 1059 18.92 -30.88 23.11
N VAL A 1060 19.20 -30.38 21.91
CA VAL A 1060 18.31 -30.50 20.73
C VAL A 1060 18.20 -31.97 20.28
N TYR A 1061 19.32 -32.69 20.18
CA TYR A 1061 19.32 -34.13 19.90
C TYR A 1061 18.50 -34.91 20.94
N THR A 1062 18.72 -34.64 22.22
CA THR A 1062 18.07 -35.37 23.30
C THR A 1062 16.55 -35.18 23.27
N ILE A 1063 16.06 -33.95 23.09
CA ILE A 1063 14.61 -33.72 23.04
C ILE A 1063 13.97 -34.30 21.78
N THR A 1064 14.60 -34.17 20.61
CA THR A 1064 14.08 -34.76 19.36
C THR A 1064 14.13 -36.29 19.40
N LEU A 1065 15.11 -36.91 20.06
CA LEU A 1065 15.15 -38.36 20.28
C LEU A 1065 14.01 -38.84 21.19
N ILE A 1066 13.72 -38.14 22.30
CA ILE A 1066 12.56 -38.42 23.16
C ILE A 1066 11.28 -38.33 22.34
N GLN A 1067 11.04 -37.17 21.69
CA GLN A 1067 9.83 -36.93 20.90
C GLN A 1067 9.67 -37.92 19.74
N THR A 1068 10.76 -38.35 19.10
CA THR A 1068 10.73 -39.40 18.07
C THR A 1068 10.23 -40.72 18.66
N GLN A 1069 10.77 -41.14 19.82
CA GLN A 1069 10.40 -42.42 20.44
C GLN A 1069 9.00 -42.41 21.08
N THR A 1070 8.46 -41.25 21.47
CA THR A 1070 7.11 -41.13 22.06
C THR A 1070 6.00 -40.80 21.06
N ALA A 1071 6.32 -40.43 19.81
CA ALA A 1071 5.37 -39.99 18.79
C ALA A 1071 4.21 -40.97 18.51
N LEU A 1072 4.47 -42.28 18.56
CA LEU A 1072 3.47 -43.35 18.33
C LEU A 1072 2.90 -43.93 19.63
N SER A 1073 2.87 -43.12 20.70
CA SER A 1073 2.16 -43.43 21.94
C SER A 1073 0.99 -42.47 22.18
N ASP A 1074 -0.06 -43.00 22.81
CA ASP A 1074 -1.25 -42.28 23.28
C ASP A 1074 -1.19 -41.90 24.77
N ASP A 1075 -0.22 -42.45 25.49
CA ASP A 1075 -0.09 -42.37 26.95
C ASP A 1075 0.98 -41.35 27.35
N GLU A 1076 0.59 -40.26 28.00
CA GLU A 1076 1.53 -39.20 28.46
C GLU A 1076 2.46 -39.65 29.60
N THR A 1077 2.29 -40.84 30.19
CA THR A 1077 3.29 -41.44 31.09
C THR A 1077 4.48 -42.06 30.34
N VAL A 1078 4.40 -42.19 29.00
CA VAL A 1078 5.51 -42.67 28.15
C VAL A 1078 6.81 -41.88 28.37
N TYR A 1079 6.71 -40.60 28.72
CA TYR A 1079 7.83 -39.68 28.93
C TYR A 1079 8.63 -39.97 30.21
N ASP A 1080 8.08 -40.66 31.19
CA ASP A 1080 8.76 -40.94 32.47
C ASP A 1080 9.97 -41.85 32.29
N ARG A 1081 9.93 -42.72 31.28
CA ARG A 1081 11.09 -43.54 30.84
C ARG A 1081 12.30 -42.72 30.39
N TYR A 1082 12.13 -41.41 30.20
CA TYR A 1082 13.15 -40.48 29.75
C TYR A 1082 13.48 -39.41 30.80
N GLU A 1083 13.08 -39.57 32.07
CA GLU A 1083 13.39 -38.60 33.15
C GLU A 1083 14.90 -38.30 33.23
N ALA A 1084 15.76 -39.32 33.10
CA ALA A 1084 17.21 -39.14 33.07
C ALA A 1084 17.70 -38.33 31.85
N ASN A 1085 17.02 -38.42 30.71
CA ASN A 1085 17.35 -37.61 29.53
C ASN A 1085 16.82 -36.16 29.66
N PHE A 1086 15.67 -35.97 30.32
CA PHE A 1086 15.24 -34.62 30.71
C PHE A 1086 16.21 -33.98 31.72
N ALA A 1087 16.75 -34.74 32.67
CA ALA A 1087 17.80 -34.26 33.58
C ALA A 1087 19.07 -33.83 32.82
N GLN A 1088 19.53 -34.62 31.84
CA GLN A 1088 20.65 -34.23 30.96
C GLN A 1088 20.39 -32.90 30.23
N ILE A 1089 19.16 -32.63 29.80
CA ILE A 1089 18.79 -31.32 29.19
C ILE A 1089 18.95 -30.18 30.22
N ILE A 1090 18.67 -30.42 31.51
CA ILE A 1090 18.95 -29.43 32.58
C ILE A 1090 20.45 -29.24 32.75
N ASP A 1091 21.23 -30.32 32.87
CA ASP A 1091 22.69 -30.27 33.13
C ASP A 1091 23.45 -29.49 32.04
N TYR A 1092 23.01 -29.58 30.78
CA TYR A 1092 23.59 -28.84 29.67
C TYR A 1092 23.14 -27.36 29.58
N ALA A 1093 22.00 -26.99 30.17
CA ALA A 1093 21.40 -25.67 30.00
C ALA A 1093 22.29 -24.51 30.51
N PRO A 1094 22.93 -24.56 31.70
CA PRO A 1094 23.87 -23.53 32.14
C PRO A 1094 25.07 -23.37 31.21
N ILE A 1095 25.58 -24.47 30.65
CA ILE A 1095 26.77 -24.44 29.77
C ILE A 1095 26.45 -23.73 28.46
N ALA A 1096 25.26 -24.00 27.90
CA ALA A 1096 24.77 -23.32 26.70
C ALA A 1096 24.41 -21.84 26.97
N LEU A 1097 23.77 -21.50 28.10
CA LEU A 1097 23.49 -20.09 28.50
C LEU A 1097 24.77 -19.25 28.55
N THR A 1098 25.81 -19.74 29.22
CA THR A 1098 27.05 -18.97 29.43
C THR A 1098 27.79 -18.71 28.11
N ALA A 1099 27.65 -19.58 27.11
CA ALA A 1099 28.29 -19.40 25.80
C ALA A 1099 27.62 -18.33 24.92
N THR A 1100 26.34 -18.00 25.16
CA THR A 1100 25.58 -17.00 24.40
C THR A 1100 25.55 -15.61 25.04
N ALA A 1101 26.11 -15.42 26.24
CA ALA A 1101 26.19 -14.11 26.90
C ALA A 1101 27.17 -13.14 26.19
N ILE A 1102 26.96 -11.83 26.41
CA ILE A 1102 27.69 -10.73 25.72
C ILE A 1102 28.80 -10.11 26.59
N ASP A 1103 28.75 -10.30 27.90
CA ASP A 1103 29.64 -9.76 28.92
C ASP A 1103 30.57 -10.83 29.50
N ASP A 1104 31.77 -10.43 29.94
CA ASP A 1104 32.79 -11.34 30.48
C ASP A 1104 32.41 -11.96 31.85
N GLU A 1105 31.37 -11.43 32.51
CA GLU A 1105 30.76 -12.00 33.73
C GLU A 1105 29.60 -12.96 33.43
N GLY A 1106 29.19 -13.10 32.16
CA GLY A 1106 28.18 -14.06 31.71
C GLY A 1106 26.72 -13.75 32.11
N SER A 1107 26.43 -12.49 32.47
CA SER A 1107 25.15 -12.08 33.08
C SER A 1107 24.07 -11.62 32.08
N LEU A 1108 24.45 -11.18 30.87
CA LEU A 1108 23.57 -10.52 29.91
C LEU A 1108 23.49 -11.28 28.58
N GLN A 1109 22.30 -11.85 28.31
CA GLN A 1109 21.97 -12.47 27.03
C GLN A 1109 21.68 -11.42 25.93
N PRO A 1110 21.90 -11.73 24.64
CA PRO A 1110 21.44 -10.93 23.51
C PRO A 1110 19.93 -10.68 23.56
N HIS A 1111 19.48 -9.52 23.09
CA HIS A 1111 18.05 -9.25 22.91
C HIS A 1111 17.39 -10.16 21.86
N PHE A 1112 18.16 -10.58 20.85
CA PHE A 1112 17.71 -11.42 19.74
C PHE A 1112 18.84 -12.37 19.28
N THR A 1113 18.52 -13.64 19.02
CA THR A 1113 19.42 -14.61 18.34
C THR A 1113 18.63 -15.48 17.36
N PHE A 1114 19.29 -15.97 16.29
CA PHE A 1114 18.70 -16.86 15.29
C PHE A 1114 18.96 -18.35 15.52
N GLU A 1115 19.95 -18.74 16.34
CA GLU A 1115 20.13 -20.16 16.68
C GLU A 1115 18.87 -20.68 17.40
N LEU A 1116 18.56 -21.98 17.24
CA LEU A 1116 17.34 -22.61 17.77
C LEU A 1116 17.17 -22.40 19.30
N GLY A 1117 18.28 -22.14 19.98
CA GLY A 1117 18.34 -21.80 21.39
C GLY A 1117 18.01 -22.97 22.30
N ILE A 1118 18.33 -22.82 23.58
CA ILE A 1118 17.90 -23.79 24.59
C ILE A 1118 16.40 -23.65 24.90
N GLY A 1119 15.76 -22.57 24.47
CA GLY A 1119 14.33 -22.34 24.68
C GLY A 1119 13.47 -23.52 24.25
N LEU A 1120 13.78 -24.17 23.11
CA LEU A 1120 12.97 -25.29 22.61
C LEU A 1120 13.13 -26.60 23.43
N PRO A 1121 14.35 -27.11 23.72
CA PRO A 1121 14.53 -28.23 24.64
C PRO A 1121 13.92 -27.99 26.02
N LEU A 1122 14.08 -26.78 26.57
CA LEU A 1122 13.52 -26.42 27.87
C LEU A 1122 11.98 -26.35 27.83
N PHE A 1123 11.38 -25.75 26.80
CA PHE A 1123 9.92 -25.67 26.63
C PHE A 1123 9.29 -27.06 26.66
N ASN A 1124 9.82 -27.99 25.87
CA ASN A 1124 9.31 -29.37 25.84
C ASN A 1124 9.64 -30.16 27.11
N THR A 1125 10.74 -29.84 27.80
CA THR A 1125 11.04 -30.41 29.12
C THR A 1125 9.98 -29.99 30.14
N VAL A 1126 9.59 -28.70 30.18
CA VAL A 1126 8.50 -28.23 31.06
C VAL A 1126 7.15 -28.84 30.67
N LEU A 1127 6.85 -28.95 29.38
CA LEU A 1127 5.57 -29.49 28.91
C LEU A 1127 5.44 -31.00 29.12
N LYS A 1128 6.47 -31.79 28.75
CA LYS A 1128 6.39 -33.26 28.63
C LYS A 1128 7.08 -34.07 29.73
N CYS A 1129 7.96 -33.48 30.54
CA CYS A 1129 8.40 -34.16 31.76
C CYS A 1129 7.31 -34.07 32.84
N ARG A 1130 7.05 -35.17 33.58
CA ARG A 1130 6.14 -35.18 34.74
C ARG A 1130 6.83 -34.89 36.09
N SER A 1131 8.16 -34.81 36.10
CA SER A 1131 8.97 -34.63 37.32
C SER A 1131 8.96 -33.17 37.80
N PRO A 1132 8.31 -32.84 38.95
CA PRO A 1132 8.02 -31.45 39.32
C PRO A 1132 9.26 -30.59 39.53
N SER A 1133 10.37 -31.21 39.96
CA SER A 1133 11.67 -30.57 40.17
C SER A 1133 12.39 -30.24 38.86
N LEU A 1134 12.38 -31.15 37.87
CA LEU A 1134 12.99 -30.91 36.56
C LEU A 1134 12.22 -29.85 35.77
N ARG A 1135 10.87 -29.89 35.80
CA ARG A 1135 10.03 -28.85 35.20
C ARG A 1135 10.37 -27.46 35.72
N ARG A 1136 10.52 -27.31 37.05
CA ARG A 1136 10.87 -26.03 37.69
C ARG A 1136 12.29 -25.58 37.40
N GLN A 1137 13.25 -26.50 37.24
CA GLN A 1137 14.61 -26.17 36.81
C GLN A 1137 14.62 -25.70 35.34
N ALA A 1138 13.93 -26.42 34.44
CA ALA A 1138 13.79 -26.01 33.05
C ALA A 1138 13.13 -24.63 32.92
N LEU A 1139 12.11 -24.36 33.73
CA LEU A 1139 11.42 -23.07 33.77
C LEU A 1139 12.32 -21.92 34.24
N ARG A 1140 13.21 -22.15 35.23
CA ARG A 1140 14.21 -21.16 35.67
C ARG A 1140 15.24 -20.86 34.58
N HIS A 1141 15.74 -21.88 33.89
CA HIS A 1141 16.67 -21.68 32.77
C HIS A 1141 15.98 -21.03 31.56
N LEU A 1142 14.69 -21.30 31.33
CA LEU A 1142 13.93 -20.67 30.25
C LEU A 1142 13.79 -19.15 30.44
N ILE A 1143 13.59 -18.69 31.67
CA ILE A 1143 13.59 -17.25 32.04
C ILE A 1143 14.95 -16.60 31.80
N GLN A 1144 16.05 -17.36 31.89
CA GLN A 1144 17.42 -16.89 31.67
C GLN A 1144 17.82 -16.83 30.19
N THR A 1145 16.95 -17.23 29.25
CA THR A 1145 17.26 -17.25 27.81
C THR A 1145 17.16 -15.86 27.14
N PRO A 1146 17.78 -15.66 25.95
CA PRO A 1146 17.60 -14.45 25.15
C PRO A 1146 16.11 -14.06 25.00
N PRO A 1147 15.71 -12.80 25.26
CA PRO A 1147 14.31 -12.36 25.24
C PRO A 1147 13.58 -12.66 23.93
N ILE A 1148 14.30 -12.67 22.79
CA ILE A 1148 13.80 -13.17 21.51
C ILE A 1148 14.75 -14.26 20.98
N GLN A 1149 14.19 -15.41 20.59
CA GLN A 1149 14.88 -16.53 19.94
C GLN A 1149 14.15 -16.87 18.65
N SER A 1150 14.83 -16.71 17.51
CA SER A 1150 14.29 -16.83 16.15
C SER A 1150 12.99 -16.02 15.93
N ILE A 1151 11.81 -16.62 16.13
CA ILE A 1151 10.51 -15.95 16.03
C ILE A 1151 9.67 -16.06 17.33
N TYR A 1152 10.32 -16.24 18.48
CA TYR A 1152 9.66 -16.44 19.77
C TYR A 1152 10.15 -15.51 20.88
N THR A 1153 9.28 -15.19 21.87
CA THR A 1153 9.58 -14.30 23.01
C THR A 1153 9.70 -15.07 24.33
N GLY A 1154 10.95 -15.38 24.76
CA GLY A 1154 11.25 -16.36 25.81
C GLY A 1154 10.49 -16.18 27.14
N ILE A 1155 10.31 -14.94 27.58
CA ILE A 1155 9.63 -14.62 28.85
C ILE A 1155 8.16 -15.06 28.87
N HIS A 1156 7.44 -14.94 27.74
CA HIS A 1156 6.03 -15.30 27.68
C HIS A 1156 5.82 -16.83 27.67
N ALA A 1157 6.84 -17.62 27.29
CA ALA A 1157 6.75 -19.08 27.39
C ALA A 1157 6.78 -19.53 28.84
N ALA A 1158 7.58 -18.86 29.68
CA ALA A 1158 7.61 -19.15 31.10
C ALA A 1158 6.23 -18.92 31.74
N ASP A 1159 5.57 -17.79 31.44
CA ASP A 1159 4.21 -17.50 31.92
C ASP A 1159 3.17 -18.53 31.40
N LEU A 1160 3.19 -18.87 30.10
CA LEU A 1160 2.31 -19.90 29.51
C LEU A 1160 2.53 -21.26 30.18
N LEU A 1161 3.78 -21.72 30.25
CA LEU A 1161 4.14 -23.02 30.79
C LEU A 1161 3.87 -23.12 32.30
N ALA A 1162 4.02 -22.03 33.06
CA ALA A 1162 3.59 -21.97 34.45
C ALA A 1162 2.07 -22.09 34.59
N GLY A 1163 1.30 -21.48 33.67
CA GLY A 1163 -0.15 -21.69 33.58
C GLY A 1163 -0.52 -23.15 33.30
N LEU A 1164 0.17 -23.80 32.35
CA LEU A 1164 -0.03 -25.22 32.03
C LEU A 1164 0.38 -26.14 33.20
N ILE A 1165 1.53 -25.88 33.86
CA ILE A 1165 1.94 -26.57 35.10
C ILE A 1165 0.84 -26.44 36.16
N ALA A 1166 0.28 -25.25 36.35
CA ALA A 1166 -0.76 -25.02 37.36
C ALA A 1166 -2.06 -25.78 37.04
N ILE A 1167 -2.48 -25.86 35.78
CA ILE A 1167 -3.64 -26.69 35.37
C ILE A 1167 -3.43 -28.17 35.71
N GLU A 1168 -2.23 -28.71 35.44
CA GLU A 1168 -1.92 -30.12 35.68
C GLU A 1168 -1.70 -30.45 37.18
N GLU A 1169 -0.94 -29.60 37.89
CA GLU A 1169 -0.46 -29.88 39.24
C GLU A 1169 -1.41 -29.37 40.34
N ASP A 1170 -2.13 -28.26 40.16
CA ASP A 1170 -3.14 -27.77 41.11
C ASP A 1170 -4.18 -26.87 40.44
N ARG A 1171 -5.20 -27.50 39.84
CA ARG A 1171 -6.30 -26.81 39.16
C ARG A 1171 -7.10 -25.87 40.08
N LEU A 1172 -7.21 -26.19 41.38
CA LEU A 1172 -7.91 -25.33 42.34
C LEU A 1172 -7.10 -24.07 42.65
N PHE A 1173 -5.78 -24.19 42.81
CA PHE A 1173 -4.89 -23.03 42.86
C PHE A 1173 -4.95 -22.20 41.57
N TYR A 1174 -4.95 -22.84 40.39
CA TYR A 1174 -5.05 -22.14 39.10
C TYR A 1174 -6.35 -21.34 38.97
N GLU A 1175 -7.50 -21.95 39.27
CA GLU A 1175 -8.82 -21.29 39.24
C GLU A 1175 -8.93 -20.18 40.30
N ALA A 1176 -8.36 -20.38 41.49
CA ALA A 1176 -8.26 -19.35 42.54
C ALA A 1176 -7.33 -18.18 42.16
N ALA A 1177 -6.20 -18.46 41.51
CA ALA A 1177 -5.25 -17.44 41.05
C ALA A 1177 -5.85 -16.57 39.94
N ILE A 1178 -6.63 -17.16 39.03
CA ILE A 1178 -7.34 -16.43 37.97
C ILE A 1178 -8.48 -15.60 38.53
N THR A 1179 -9.31 -16.15 39.40
CA THR A 1179 -10.45 -15.41 39.98
C THR A 1179 -10.02 -14.25 40.87
N ASN A 1180 -8.89 -14.36 41.57
CA ASN A 1180 -8.32 -13.29 42.39
C ASN A 1180 -7.32 -12.37 41.65
N SER A 1181 -7.19 -12.46 40.32
CA SER A 1181 -6.13 -11.81 39.50
C SER A 1181 -6.24 -10.29 39.33
N ASN A 1182 -6.35 -9.54 40.43
CA ASN A 1182 -6.25 -8.08 40.45
C ASN A 1182 -4.80 -7.56 40.42
N SER A 1183 -3.89 -8.34 39.82
CA SER A 1183 -2.43 -8.18 39.86
C SER A 1183 -1.75 -8.89 38.68
N ASN A 1184 -0.48 -8.57 38.43
CA ASN A 1184 0.18 -8.88 37.15
C ASN A 1184 0.57 -10.38 37.02
N GLY A 1185 0.66 -10.87 35.78
CA GLY A 1185 0.78 -12.31 35.44
C GLY A 1185 1.89 -13.09 36.16
N LYS A 1186 2.98 -12.38 36.53
CA LYS A 1186 4.07 -12.86 37.40
C LYS A 1186 3.64 -13.77 38.56
N ILE A 1187 2.48 -13.53 39.18
CA ILE A 1187 2.04 -14.31 40.34
C ILE A 1187 2.00 -15.80 40.08
N VAL A 1188 1.55 -16.27 38.90
CA VAL A 1188 1.51 -17.72 38.63
C VAL A 1188 2.92 -18.27 38.45
N LEU A 1189 3.79 -17.58 37.69
CA LEU A 1189 5.17 -17.98 37.48
C LEU A 1189 5.98 -18.02 38.78
N ASP A 1190 5.97 -16.92 39.54
CA ASP A 1190 6.68 -16.79 40.81
C ASP A 1190 6.17 -17.82 41.86
N THR A 1191 4.85 -18.10 41.89
CA THR A 1191 4.28 -19.10 42.82
C THR A 1191 4.59 -20.54 42.40
N VAL A 1192 4.47 -20.88 41.12
CA VAL A 1192 4.82 -22.23 40.60
C VAL A 1192 6.30 -22.53 40.84
N LEU A 1193 7.18 -21.53 40.74
CA LEU A 1193 8.61 -21.66 41.04
C LEU A 1193 8.93 -21.76 42.54
N GLY A 1194 8.05 -21.28 43.42
CA GLY A 1194 8.19 -21.34 44.88
C GLY A 1194 7.55 -22.57 45.54
N MET A 1195 6.49 -23.14 44.94
CA MET A 1195 5.87 -24.37 45.40
C MET A 1195 6.64 -25.62 44.92
N PRO A 1196 6.69 -26.73 45.70
CA PRO A 1196 7.40 -27.95 45.29
C PRO A 1196 6.72 -28.71 44.14
N GLY A 1197 5.41 -28.55 43.98
CA GLY A 1197 4.59 -29.26 42.98
C GLY A 1197 4.24 -30.69 43.36
N ARG A 1198 3.55 -31.38 42.44
CA ARG A 1198 3.27 -32.83 42.52
C ARG A 1198 3.31 -33.45 41.12
N ILE A 1199 3.46 -34.77 41.05
CA ILE A 1199 3.35 -35.49 39.79
C ILE A 1199 1.87 -35.50 39.34
N PRO A 1200 1.51 -34.94 38.17
CA PRO A 1200 0.14 -34.97 37.66
C PRO A 1200 -0.22 -36.35 37.10
N THR A 1201 -1.45 -36.81 37.32
CA THR A 1201 -1.96 -38.12 36.83
C THR A 1201 -2.30 -38.08 35.33
N LEU A 1202 -2.49 -39.24 34.70
CA LEU A 1202 -2.77 -39.32 33.25
C LEU A 1202 -4.06 -38.60 32.81
N THR A 1203 -5.03 -38.41 33.71
CA THR A 1203 -6.25 -37.60 33.46
C THR A 1203 -6.04 -36.08 33.63
N GLU A 1204 -4.92 -35.67 34.20
CA GLU A 1204 -4.55 -34.28 34.44
C GLU A 1204 -3.52 -33.79 33.41
N ARG A 1205 -2.84 -34.71 32.73
CA ARG A 1205 -1.82 -34.42 31.70
C ARG A 1205 -2.40 -33.77 30.46
N ILE A 1206 -1.74 -32.72 30.00
CA ILE A 1206 -2.04 -32.03 28.74
C ILE A 1206 -1.31 -32.74 27.59
N ARG A 1207 -2.09 -33.30 26.66
CA ARG A 1207 -1.60 -34.01 25.47
C ARG A 1207 -1.21 -33.00 24.38
N ASP A 1208 -2.13 -32.13 23.99
CA ASP A 1208 -1.94 -31.10 22.97
C ASP A 1208 -2.50 -29.76 23.45
N TYR A 1209 -2.07 -28.64 22.86
CA TYR A 1209 -2.60 -27.32 23.17
C TYR A 1209 -2.54 -26.38 21.95
N MET A 1210 -3.44 -25.40 21.92
CA MET A 1210 -3.56 -24.37 20.90
C MET A 1210 -3.86 -23.03 21.57
N LEU A 1211 -3.11 -21.99 21.21
CA LEU A 1211 -3.37 -20.63 21.66
C LEU A 1211 -4.48 -20.02 20.81
N LEU A 1212 -5.51 -19.49 21.45
CA LEU A 1212 -6.62 -18.81 20.80
C LEU A 1212 -6.43 -17.28 20.85
N PRO A 1213 -6.85 -16.55 19.80
CA PRO A 1213 -6.79 -15.09 19.80
C PRO A 1213 -7.69 -14.49 20.91
N PRO A 1214 -7.31 -13.32 21.46
CA PRO A 1214 -8.05 -12.68 22.57
C PRO A 1214 -9.45 -12.25 22.13
N GLY A 1215 -10.48 -12.96 22.61
CA GLY A 1215 -11.88 -12.71 22.29
C GLY A 1215 -12.42 -11.37 22.81
N PRO A 1216 -13.44 -10.78 22.15
CA PRO A 1216 -13.98 -9.47 22.49
C PRO A 1216 -14.91 -9.52 23.71
N THR A 1217 -14.37 -9.32 24.90
CA THR A 1217 -15.14 -9.11 26.14
C THR A 1217 -15.24 -7.63 26.51
N ALA A 1218 -16.15 -7.28 27.42
CA ALA A 1218 -16.63 -5.90 27.61
C ALA A 1218 -15.71 -4.97 28.43
N GLU A 1219 -14.54 -5.44 28.87
CA GLU A 1219 -13.64 -4.72 29.78
C GLU A 1219 -12.22 -4.61 29.20
N THR A 1220 -11.46 -3.60 29.62
CA THR A 1220 -10.22 -3.16 28.94
C THR A 1220 -8.99 -4.00 29.28
N GLN A 1221 -9.09 -5.33 29.20
CA GLN A 1221 -8.03 -6.28 29.57
C GLN A 1221 -7.93 -7.41 28.54
N MET A 1222 -6.78 -7.51 27.86
CA MET A 1222 -6.52 -8.61 26.91
C MET A 1222 -6.02 -9.86 27.66
N TYR A 1223 -6.78 -10.94 27.54
CA TYR A 1223 -6.46 -12.25 28.09
C TYR A 1223 -6.14 -13.24 26.99
N PHE A 1224 -5.13 -14.08 27.21
CA PHE A 1224 -4.83 -15.21 26.33
C PHE A 1224 -5.67 -16.41 26.75
N TRP A 1225 -6.29 -17.06 25.78
CA TRP A 1225 -7.01 -18.29 25.96
C TRP A 1225 -6.16 -19.43 25.40
N VAL A 1226 -6.02 -20.50 26.15
CA VAL A 1226 -5.44 -21.75 25.66
C VAL A 1226 -6.54 -22.79 25.63
N ARG A 1227 -6.72 -23.36 24.45
CA ARG A 1227 -7.46 -24.60 24.29
C ARG A 1227 -6.47 -25.76 24.44
N TYR A 1228 -6.81 -26.79 25.19
CA TYR A 1228 -5.93 -27.95 25.39
C TYR A 1228 -6.72 -29.25 25.39
N THR A 1229 -6.04 -30.34 25.03
CA THR A 1229 -6.58 -31.69 25.11
C THR A 1229 -6.01 -32.40 26.34
N ARG A 1230 -6.88 -33.06 27.10
CA ARG A 1230 -6.50 -34.01 28.15
C ARG A 1230 -7.37 -35.26 28.05
N ASN A 1231 -6.92 -36.35 28.66
CA ASN A 1231 -7.75 -37.54 28.77
C ASN A 1231 -8.70 -37.41 29.98
N GLU A 1232 -9.97 -37.73 29.83
CA GLU A 1232 -10.89 -37.93 30.95
C GLU A 1232 -11.35 -39.39 31.00
N ALA A 1233 -11.49 -39.92 32.22
CA ALA A 1233 -11.96 -41.28 32.45
C ALA A 1233 -13.48 -41.30 32.54
N ASN A 1234 -14.16 -41.90 31.56
CA ASN A 1234 -15.61 -42.04 31.61
C ASN A 1234 -16.02 -42.96 32.76
N GLY A 1235 -16.82 -42.43 33.69
CA GLY A 1235 -17.13 -43.07 34.97
C GLY A 1235 -18.06 -44.28 34.90
N ARG A 1236 -17.51 -45.44 34.49
CA ARG A 1236 -17.86 -46.81 34.94
C ARG A 1236 -17.08 -47.89 34.20
N ASP A 1237 -16.81 -47.68 32.91
CA ASP A 1237 -16.30 -48.73 32.01
C ASP A 1237 -14.81 -48.61 31.65
N GLY A 1238 -14.12 -47.58 32.15
CA GLY A 1238 -12.67 -47.44 32.03
C GLY A 1238 -12.16 -46.94 30.68
N GLU A 1239 -13.05 -46.58 29.74
CA GLU A 1239 -12.68 -45.93 28.49
C GLU A 1239 -12.10 -44.52 28.74
N TRP A 1240 -10.98 -44.25 28.07
CA TRP A 1240 -10.29 -42.97 28.11
C TRP A 1240 -10.75 -42.12 26.92
N LYS A 1241 -11.36 -40.97 27.20
CA LYS A 1241 -11.83 -40.04 26.16
C LYS A 1241 -10.98 -38.78 26.14
N LEU A 1242 -10.54 -38.36 24.95
CA LEU A 1242 -9.96 -37.03 24.76
C LEU A 1242 -11.04 -35.96 24.87
N ILE A 1243 -10.81 -34.97 25.73
CA ILE A 1243 -11.66 -33.79 25.90
C ILE A 1243 -10.82 -32.55 25.62
N GLU A 1244 -11.42 -31.65 24.83
CA GLU A 1244 -10.88 -30.36 24.44
C GLU A 1244 -11.49 -29.28 25.36
N GLU A 1245 -10.67 -28.65 26.21
CA GLU A 1245 -11.09 -27.63 27.17
C GLU A 1245 -10.47 -26.27 26.83
N GLU A 1246 -11.19 -25.17 27.08
CA GLU A 1246 -10.66 -23.80 26.99
C GLU A 1246 -10.42 -23.23 28.39
N SER A 1247 -9.24 -22.65 28.62
CA SER A 1247 -8.94 -21.92 29.86
C SER A 1247 -8.21 -20.60 29.60
N ARG A 1248 -8.46 -19.62 30.47
CA ARG A 1248 -7.90 -18.28 30.44
C ARG A 1248 -6.58 -18.23 31.20
N ILE A 1249 -5.45 -18.12 30.51
CA ILE A 1249 -4.14 -17.94 31.12
C ILE A 1249 -3.88 -16.44 31.35
N LEU A 1250 -3.19 -16.12 32.45
CA LEU A 1250 -3.09 -14.74 32.94
C LEU A 1250 -2.11 -13.87 32.13
N SER A 1251 -2.68 -12.80 31.58
CA SER A 1251 -1.98 -11.57 31.23
C SER A 1251 -2.74 -10.42 31.89
N ARG A 1252 -2.03 -9.43 32.42
CA ARG A 1252 -2.67 -8.20 32.92
C ARG A 1252 -1.87 -6.99 32.46
N LEU A 1253 -2.30 -6.42 31.35
CA LEU A 1253 -1.88 -5.09 30.87
C LEU A 1253 -2.45 -4.01 31.80
N GLN A 1254 -1.86 -3.86 32.99
CA GLN A 1254 -2.16 -2.70 33.83
C GLN A 1254 -1.37 -1.48 33.32
N SER A 1255 -2.05 -0.34 33.22
CA SER A 1255 -1.50 0.93 32.73
C SER A 1255 -0.43 1.50 33.68
N GLY A 1256 0.82 1.05 33.51
CA GLY A 1256 2.00 1.51 34.23
C GLY A 1256 2.56 2.86 33.74
N TYR A 1257 1.71 3.72 33.17
CA TYR A 1257 2.01 5.13 32.90
C TYR A 1257 0.86 5.97 33.44
N LYS A 1258 1.22 6.94 34.28
CA LYS A 1258 0.36 7.94 34.89
C LYS A 1258 1.07 9.28 34.84
#